data_AF-A0A7Y4NPZ7-F1
#
_entry.id   AF-A0A7Y4NPZ7-F1
#
_cell.length_a   1.000
_cell.length_b   1.000
_cell.length_c   1.000
_cell.angle_alpha   90.00
_cell.angle_beta   90.00
_cell.angle_gamma   90.00
#
_symmetry.space_group_name_H-M   'P 1'
#
loop_
_entity.id
_entity.type
_entity.pdbx_description
1 polymer ?
#
loop_
_entity_poly.entity_id
_entity_poly.type
_entity_poly.pdbx_seq_one_letter_code
_entity_poly.pdbx_strand_id
1 'polypeptide(L)'
;MSHYVPPLQLHIVSSKGFTAGTGYSLLLQQWFSGDERMFAVPEPNIPLYVWTTDKAGALPPDIVWTEARRTALILLVDDTFVADPRWKAWAQRQADVRRPEDLFLTVAFTGNFRNGGPAFQSQNAVRLDLRSSKDHDEDLRLFVTHSLVRWFQSRPGEKPRAAQLFISHAKAKLGTVGGRDLAMKLKAFIDSNPAGEVFFDEVDIGGGEDFAGTLESFVKDSAVIVLLTDAFSSRFWCGWEVATAKEFHRPVVVVNALEQGEVSSLSYVGKTPTIRWNAETSTAQDDARMHRRIVAAALVEQLRLAYDALQLEAIRHLAFPSGADVAIAARPPELATLPAPKTAQAPFILLHSDPPLPSYELRLMQRQRPDLTFASSAQALSGCYAGTRPLKGCRIAVSISDSPDRDARGFTQNTQERLWTRLATHLLTAGAEFAYGGDLRKGGYTEQLIDLARSTADAGQPLSVGIIQWYAGWPISATVDTSQRAALPSAITPHWGEIPTEVAATADARWPAGDLVPEHHFAWTLGMRAMRREMAKDCHARILIGGNFRAVSPWPGLLEEFETFIDKPLYLMGAFGGTTQLLIDVLQGKPTPVEFSAAFQDEGSKRAPLREYYEQRMGPVEWDARVERIRKLGVAGLDNGLTQEENERLFVTRSLTEMISLVLKGLRSRLGPKP
;
A
#
# COMPACT_ATOMS: atom_id res chain seq x y z
N MET A 1 5.55 -22.82 8.53
CA MET A 1 4.71 -21.69 8.99
C MET A 1 3.34 -21.87 8.37
N SER A 2 2.25 -21.67 9.11
CA SER A 2 0.87 -21.83 8.60
C SER A 2 0.31 -20.57 7.93
N HIS A 3 0.95 -19.41 8.14
CA HIS A 3 0.51 -18.11 7.63
C HIS A 3 1.70 -17.26 7.14
N TYR A 4 1.40 -16.14 6.48
CA TYR A 4 2.42 -15.26 5.90
C TYR A 4 3.01 -14.34 6.97
N VAL A 5 4.35 -14.31 7.04
CA VAL A 5 5.11 -13.41 7.91
C VAL A 5 5.98 -12.51 7.03
N PRO A 6 5.79 -11.18 7.06
CA PRO A 6 6.59 -10.26 6.27
C PRO A 6 8.09 -10.38 6.57
N PRO A 7 8.97 -10.27 5.55
CA PRO A 7 10.42 -10.21 5.78
C PRO A 7 10.85 -9.00 6.60
N LEU A 8 10.16 -7.87 6.39
CA LEU A 8 10.44 -6.58 7.01
C LEU A 8 9.13 -5.87 7.34
N GLN A 9 9.10 -5.17 8.46
CA GLN A 9 8.13 -4.12 8.76
C GLN A 9 8.82 -2.89 9.35
N LEU A 10 8.22 -1.72 9.13
CA LEU A 10 8.73 -0.43 9.56
C LEU A 10 7.72 0.24 10.51
N HIS A 11 8.19 0.81 11.61
CA HIS A 11 7.40 1.64 12.51
C HIS A 11 8.02 3.03 12.56
N ILE A 12 7.26 4.07 12.25
CA ILE A 12 7.68 5.47 12.39
C ILE A 12 6.96 6.06 13.57
N VAL A 13 7.69 6.67 14.49
CA VAL A 13 7.13 7.27 15.69
C VAL A 13 7.59 8.71 15.83
N SER A 14 6.63 9.60 16.07
CA SER A 14 6.90 11.00 16.38
C SER A 14 5.94 11.52 17.44
N SER A 15 6.44 12.37 18.33
CA SER A 15 5.62 13.09 19.31
C SER A 15 4.59 13.99 18.61
N LYS A 16 3.35 14.05 19.12
CA LYS A 16 2.36 15.04 18.65
C LYS A 16 2.86 16.49 18.76
N GLY A 17 3.72 16.76 19.74
CA GLY A 17 4.31 18.09 19.93
C GLY A 17 5.27 18.48 18.80
N PHE A 18 5.74 17.51 18.02
CA PHE A 18 6.60 17.76 16.87
C PHE A 18 5.75 18.11 15.64
N THR A 19 5.44 19.38 15.44
CA THR A 19 4.56 19.86 14.35
C THR A 19 4.98 19.37 12.96
N ALA A 20 6.28 19.33 12.66
CA ALA A 20 6.79 18.84 11.38
C ALA A 20 6.88 17.30 11.30
N GLY A 21 6.81 16.59 12.43
CA GLY A 21 6.97 15.15 12.54
C GLY A 21 5.93 14.35 11.76
N THR A 22 4.68 14.82 11.72
CA THR A 22 3.63 14.21 10.89
C THR A 22 3.99 14.27 9.41
N GLY A 23 4.48 15.42 8.92
CA GLY A 23 4.91 15.57 7.53
C GLY A 23 6.05 14.61 7.16
N TYR A 24 7.08 14.54 8.01
CA TYR A 24 8.20 13.61 7.82
C TYR A 24 7.76 12.14 7.87
N SER A 25 6.81 11.80 8.73
CA SER A 25 6.29 10.43 8.82
C SER A 25 5.53 10.03 7.55
N LEU A 26 4.76 10.95 6.98
CA LEU A 26 4.05 10.73 5.71
C LEU A 26 5.03 10.62 4.53
N LEU A 27 6.09 11.44 4.49
CA LEU A 27 7.14 11.32 3.46
C LEU A 27 7.86 9.95 3.51
N LEU A 28 8.22 9.48 4.71
CA LEU A 28 8.81 8.15 4.87
C LEU A 28 7.83 7.04 4.49
N GLN A 29 6.54 7.19 4.81
CA GLN A 29 5.50 6.27 4.35
C GLN A 29 5.43 6.22 2.83
N GLN A 30 5.41 7.38 2.18
CA GLN A 30 5.40 7.51 0.72
C GLN A 30 6.60 6.79 0.08
N TRP A 31 7.81 6.96 0.63
CA TRP A 31 9.01 6.38 0.04
C TRP A 31 9.15 4.86 0.23
N PHE A 32 8.66 4.30 1.35
CA PHE A 32 8.87 2.88 1.68
C PHE A 32 7.62 2.00 1.51
N SER A 33 6.44 2.60 1.57
CA SER A 33 5.16 1.92 1.35
C SER A 33 4.41 2.44 0.12
N GLY A 34 4.89 3.46 -0.59
CA GLY A 34 4.20 4.00 -1.77
C GLY A 34 3.18 5.11 -1.41
N ASP A 35 2.82 5.91 -2.42
CA ASP A 35 2.06 7.14 -2.23
C ASP A 35 0.58 7.00 -2.53
N GLU A 36 0.24 6.45 -3.72
CA GLU A 36 -1.09 6.14 -4.28
C GLU A 36 -1.10 6.24 -5.83
N ARG A 37 -2.16 5.68 -6.44
CA ARG A 37 -2.60 5.79 -7.87
C ARG A 37 -1.75 5.13 -8.97
N MET A 38 -0.79 4.28 -8.62
CA MET A 38 -0.07 3.49 -9.63
C MET A 38 -0.63 2.07 -9.72
N PHE A 39 -1.69 1.88 -10.52
CA PHE A 39 -2.39 0.60 -10.65
C PHE A 39 -1.58 -0.50 -11.37
N ALA A 40 -0.57 -0.11 -12.13
CA ALA A 40 0.15 -0.98 -13.08
C ALA A 40 1.66 -1.07 -12.81
N VAL A 41 2.19 -0.34 -11.82
CA VAL A 41 3.64 -0.27 -11.55
C VAL A 41 3.90 -0.72 -10.11
N PRO A 42 4.82 -1.66 -9.88
CA PRO A 42 5.25 -2.03 -8.53
C PRO A 42 5.88 -0.83 -7.81
N GLU A 43 5.23 -0.41 -6.74
CA GLU A 43 5.76 0.54 -5.77
C GLU A 43 6.43 -0.21 -4.62
N PRO A 44 7.29 0.46 -3.82
CA PRO A 44 7.66 -0.05 -2.51
C PRO A 44 6.41 -0.48 -1.73
N ASN A 45 6.36 -1.73 -1.27
CA ASN A 45 5.21 -2.28 -0.56
C ASN A 45 5.64 -2.87 0.79
N ILE A 46 6.57 -2.20 1.45
CA ILE A 46 7.02 -2.60 2.78
C ILE A 46 5.91 -2.24 3.78
N PRO A 47 5.44 -3.19 4.62
CA PRO A 47 4.51 -2.90 5.70
C PRO A 47 5.08 -1.80 6.59
N LEU A 48 4.36 -0.68 6.70
CA LEU A 48 4.81 0.50 7.42
C LEU A 48 3.67 1.07 8.25
N TYR A 49 3.96 1.35 9.51
CA TYR A 49 3.00 1.87 10.48
C TYR A 49 3.48 3.21 11.04
N VAL A 50 2.59 4.19 11.05
CA VAL A 50 2.87 5.55 11.51
C VAL A 50 2.17 5.78 12.84
N TRP A 51 2.94 6.09 13.87
CA TRP A 51 2.44 6.34 15.21
C TRP A 51 2.62 7.82 15.56
N THR A 52 1.60 8.60 15.23
CA THR A 52 1.43 9.99 15.68
C THR A 52 0.39 9.98 16.78
N THR A 53 0.76 10.39 17.99
CA THR A 53 -0.18 10.31 19.12
C THR A 53 -1.26 11.38 18.97
N ASP A 54 -2.51 10.98 19.15
CA ASP A 54 -3.72 11.78 18.94
C ASP A 54 -3.99 12.74 20.11
N LYS A 55 -3.40 12.50 21.29
CA LYS A 55 -3.41 13.41 22.45
C LYS A 55 -1.99 13.82 22.83
N ALA A 56 -1.81 15.11 23.17
CA ALA A 56 -0.52 15.61 23.63
C ALA A 56 -0.07 14.84 24.88
N GLY A 57 1.15 14.29 24.84
CA GLY A 57 1.68 13.47 25.93
C GLY A 57 1.11 12.05 26.02
N ALA A 58 0.24 11.61 25.12
CA ALA A 58 -0.03 10.19 24.94
C ALA A 58 1.18 9.53 24.27
N LEU A 59 1.42 8.27 24.62
CA LEU A 59 2.45 7.42 24.04
C LEU A 59 1.81 6.41 23.08
N PRO A 60 2.52 5.98 22.02
CA PRO A 60 2.07 4.85 21.22
C PRO A 60 2.11 3.55 22.04
N PRO A 61 1.39 2.50 21.62
CA PRO A 61 1.56 1.17 22.19
C PRO A 61 3.00 0.67 22.01
N ASP A 62 3.40 -0.28 22.84
CA ASP A 62 4.69 -0.94 22.69
C ASP A 62 4.73 -1.73 21.37
N ILE A 63 5.89 -1.72 20.70
CA ILE A 63 6.03 -2.34 19.38
C ILE A 63 6.08 -3.86 19.53
N VAL A 64 5.27 -4.56 18.72
CA VAL A 64 5.31 -6.03 18.63
C VAL A 64 6.41 -6.43 17.65
N TRP A 65 7.62 -6.61 18.17
CA TRP A 65 8.82 -6.90 17.37
C TRP A 65 8.72 -8.21 16.56
N THR A 66 7.81 -9.10 16.91
CA THR A 66 7.65 -10.44 16.31
C THR A 66 6.66 -10.54 15.16
N GLU A 67 5.93 -9.47 14.79
CA GLU A 67 4.97 -9.49 13.66
C GLU A 67 5.66 -9.69 12.29
N ALA A 68 6.96 -9.43 12.19
CA ALA A 68 7.79 -9.66 11.00
C ALA A 68 9.10 -10.38 11.36
N ARG A 69 9.75 -10.95 10.34
CA ARG A 69 11.08 -11.57 10.51
C ARG A 69 12.11 -10.57 10.99
N ARG A 70 12.04 -9.33 10.51
CA ARG A 70 12.83 -8.20 10.99
C ARG A 70 11.93 -6.97 11.10
N THR A 71 12.16 -6.18 12.14
CA THR A 71 11.39 -4.97 12.45
C THR A 71 12.35 -3.80 12.59
N ALA A 72 12.03 -2.66 11.98
CA ALA A 72 12.74 -1.42 12.21
C ALA A 72 11.83 -0.39 12.87
N LEU A 73 12.29 0.16 14.00
CA LEU A 73 11.66 1.29 14.67
C LEU A 73 12.46 2.56 14.37
N ILE A 74 11.82 3.53 13.71
CA ILE A 74 12.38 4.82 13.33
C ILE A 74 11.75 5.88 14.24
N LEU A 75 12.56 6.49 15.11
CA LEU A 75 12.12 7.53 16.03
C LEU A 75 12.52 8.90 15.48
N LEU A 76 11.52 9.77 15.23
CA LEU A 76 11.74 11.17 14.89
C LEU A 76 11.78 11.98 16.19
N VAL A 77 13.00 12.36 16.61
CA VAL A 77 13.27 12.94 17.93
C VAL A 77 13.49 14.44 17.82
N ASP A 78 12.54 15.21 18.36
CA ASP A 78 12.60 16.66 18.53
C ASP A 78 12.74 17.03 20.03
N ASP A 79 12.72 18.33 20.34
CA ASP A 79 12.79 18.79 21.72
C ASP A 79 11.60 18.32 22.56
N THR A 80 10.39 18.23 21.99
CA THR A 80 9.20 17.81 22.75
C THR A 80 9.30 16.34 23.18
N PHE A 81 9.86 15.48 22.32
CA PHE A 81 10.16 14.08 22.66
C PHE A 81 11.14 13.99 23.84
N VAL A 82 12.24 14.75 23.80
CA VAL A 82 13.31 14.69 24.81
C VAL A 82 12.87 15.29 26.16
N ALA A 83 12.04 16.34 26.11
CA ALA A 83 11.55 17.03 27.29
C ALA A 83 10.63 16.16 28.16
N ASP A 84 9.82 15.27 27.55
CA ASP A 84 8.89 14.41 28.28
C ASP A 84 9.58 13.13 28.82
N PRO A 85 9.66 12.93 30.15
CA PRO A 85 10.24 11.72 30.74
C PRO A 85 9.55 10.42 30.30
N ARG A 86 8.26 10.46 29.96
CA ARG A 86 7.49 9.29 29.53
C ARG A 86 7.96 8.79 28.16
N TRP A 87 8.26 9.70 27.23
CA TRP A 87 8.79 9.37 25.91
C TRP A 87 10.17 8.72 26.00
N LYS A 88 11.06 9.26 26.86
CA LYS A 88 12.37 8.65 27.15
C LYS A 88 12.24 7.25 27.75
N ALA A 89 11.37 7.08 28.74
CA ALA A 89 11.12 5.78 29.36
C ALA A 89 10.53 4.78 28.35
N TRP A 90 9.63 5.23 27.47
CA TRP A 90 9.06 4.39 26.41
C TRP A 90 10.14 3.96 25.40
N ALA A 91 10.95 4.90 24.90
CA ALA A 91 12.03 4.59 23.96
C ALA A 91 13.06 3.61 24.56
N GLN A 92 13.39 3.76 25.85
CA GLN A 92 14.26 2.82 26.56
C GLN A 92 13.66 1.42 26.61
N ARG A 93 12.38 1.28 27.00
CA ARG A 93 11.71 -0.02 26.98
C ARG A 93 11.75 -0.65 25.59
N GLN A 94 11.48 0.12 24.53
CA GLN A 94 11.55 -0.39 23.17
C GLN A 94 12.97 -0.85 22.79
N ALA A 95 13.99 -0.11 23.18
CA ALA A 95 15.38 -0.49 22.93
C ALA A 95 15.79 -1.76 23.69
N ASP A 96 15.27 -1.97 24.90
CA ASP A 96 15.57 -3.12 25.76
C ASP A 96 14.88 -4.41 25.30
N VAL A 97 13.63 -4.31 24.81
CA VAL A 97 12.83 -5.48 24.40
C VAL A 97 13.02 -5.88 22.93
N ARG A 98 13.70 -5.05 22.11
CA ARG A 98 13.95 -5.38 20.70
C ARG A 98 14.81 -6.64 20.57
N ARG A 99 14.65 -7.37 19.46
CA ARG A 99 15.52 -8.51 19.17
C ARG A 99 16.86 -8.04 18.59
N PRO A 100 17.95 -8.81 18.73
CA PRO A 100 19.26 -8.43 18.18
C PRO A 100 19.28 -8.17 16.67
N GLU A 101 18.43 -8.87 15.90
CA GLU A 101 18.29 -8.72 14.45
C GLU A 101 17.47 -7.48 14.00
N ASP A 102 16.75 -6.85 14.93
CA ASP A 102 15.88 -5.71 14.68
C ASP A 102 16.64 -4.37 14.71
N LEU A 103 16.12 -3.35 14.02
CA LEU A 103 16.72 -2.02 13.99
C LEU A 103 15.99 -1.06 14.93
N PHE A 104 16.76 -0.35 15.76
CA PHE A 104 16.32 0.83 16.47
C PHE A 104 17.07 2.02 15.88
N LEU A 105 16.38 2.88 15.13
CA LEU A 105 16.99 3.99 14.40
C LEU A 105 16.47 5.32 14.95
N THR A 106 17.38 6.12 15.51
CA THR A 106 17.06 7.48 15.93
C THR A 106 17.35 8.47 14.81
N VAL A 107 16.39 9.35 14.51
CA VAL A 107 16.55 10.52 13.64
C VAL A 107 16.40 11.78 14.50
N ALA A 108 17.50 12.47 14.75
CA ALA A 108 17.56 13.64 15.61
C ALA A 108 17.30 14.92 14.81
N PHE A 109 16.24 15.65 15.19
CA PHE A 109 15.91 17.00 14.75
C PHE A 109 16.35 18.07 15.76
N THR A 110 16.90 17.66 16.89
CA THR A 110 17.47 18.55 17.91
C THR A 110 18.83 18.05 18.39
N GLY A 111 19.74 18.97 18.69
CA GLY A 111 21.01 18.65 19.38
C GLY A 111 20.81 18.13 20.79
N ASN A 112 19.64 18.38 21.40
CA ASN A 112 19.28 17.90 22.74
C ASN A 112 19.00 16.40 22.81
N PHE A 113 18.96 15.67 21.68
CA PHE A 113 18.70 14.22 21.66
C PHE A 113 19.68 13.43 22.54
N ARG A 114 20.89 13.95 22.78
CA ARG A 114 21.90 13.36 23.70
C ARG A 114 21.40 13.25 25.15
N ASN A 115 20.42 14.07 25.51
CA ASN A 115 19.76 14.08 26.82
C ASN A 115 18.61 13.06 26.89
N GLY A 116 18.39 12.26 25.84
CA GLY A 116 17.33 11.25 25.78
C GLY A 116 17.55 10.03 26.69
N GLY A 117 18.77 9.82 27.20
CA GLY A 117 19.13 8.69 28.06
C GLY A 117 19.87 7.55 27.33
N PRO A 118 20.03 6.38 27.97
CA PRO A 118 20.91 5.30 27.48
C PRO A 118 20.53 4.77 26.09
N ALA A 119 19.25 4.66 25.77
CA ALA A 119 18.76 4.23 24.46
C ALA A 119 19.29 5.10 23.30
N PHE A 120 19.52 6.40 23.54
CA PHE A 120 20.01 7.34 22.53
C PHE A 120 21.53 7.53 22.58
N GLN A 121 22.17 7.27 23.72
CA GLN A 121 23.62 7.42 23.89
C GLN A 121 24.42 6.20 23.45
N SER A 122 23.80 5.02 23.46
CA SER A 122 24.44 3.74 23.10
C SER A 122 24.49 3.48 21.59
N GLN A 123 23.84 4.32 20.76
CA GLN A 123 23.72 4.12 19.33
C GLN A 123 23.95 5.43 18.55
N ASN A 124 24.45 5.31 17.32
CA ASN A 124 24.54 6.45 16.41
C ASN A 124 23.14 6.84 15.91
N ALA A 125 22.90 8.14 15.76
CA ALA A 125 21.67 8.70 15.21
C ALA A 125 21.91 9.32 13.84
N VAL A 126 20.86 9.37 13.01
CA VAL A 126 20.80 10.25 11.84
C VAL A 126 20.62 11.68 12.36
N ARG A 127 21.60 12.55 12.12
CA ARG A 127 21.68 13.90 12.68
C ARG A 127 21.18 14.95 11.69
N LEU A 128 19.87 15.15 11.61
CA LEU A 128 19.28 16.21 10.77
C LEU A 128 19.42 17.59 11.41
N ASP A 129 19.54 17.67 12.72
CA ASP A 129 19.85 18.90 13.46
C ASP A 129 21.18 19.57 13.04
N LEU A 130 22.09 18.82 12.41
CA LEU A 130 23.35 19.33 11.85
C LEU A 130 23.26 19.69 10.37
N ARG A 131 22.06 19.62 9.79
CA ARG A 131 21.80 19.87 8.37
C ARG A 131 20.98 21.14 8.20
N SER A 132 20.96 21.62 6.97
CA SER A 132 20.09 22.74 6.59
C SER A 132 18.64 22.29 6.64
N SER A 133 17.78 23.05 7.33
CA SER A 133 16.34 22.78 7.38
C SER A 133 15.67 22.73 6.01
N LYS A 134 16.24 23.42 5.03
CA LYS A 134 15.75 23.40 3.64
C LYS A 134 15.96 22.05 2.96
N ASP A 135 16.94 21.27 3.41
CA ASP A 135 17.33 20.00 2.79
C ASP A 135 16.89 18.78 3.62
N HIS A 136 16.15 18.99 4.72
CA HIS A 136 15.74 17.94 5.64
C HIS A 136 14.98 16.79 4.97
N ASP A 137 14.06 17.07 4.05
CA ASP A 137 13.29 16.03 3.37
C ASP A 137 14.23 15.06 2.62
N GLU A 138 15.19 15.62 1.89
CA GLU A 138 16.09 14.85 1.03
C GLU A 138 17.16 14.15 1.85
N ASP A 139 17.66 14.80 2.90
CA ASP A 139 18.58 14.20 3.86
C ASP A 139 17.92 13.11 4.68
N LEU A 140 16.67 13.30 5.11
CA LEU A 140 15.88 12.29 5.80
C LEU A 140 15.76 11.05 4.92
N ARG A 141 15.33 11.24 3.66
CA ARG A 141 15.20 10.14 2.69
C ARG A 141 16.53 9.40 2.52
N LEU A 142 17.61 10.13 2.26
CA LEU A 142 18.91 9.55 1.97
C LEU A 142 19.46 8.76 3.17
N PHE A 143 19.55 9.39 4.34
CA PHE A 143 20.24 8.80 5.50
C PHE A 143 19.41 7.68 6.16
N VAL A 144 18.08 7.79 6.18
CA VAL A 144 17.23 6.70 6.68
C VAL A 144 17.28 5.51 5.74
N THR A 145 17.15 5.73 4.42
CA THR A 145 17.22 4.63 3.44
C THR A 145 18.57 3.95 3.47
N HIS A 146 19.67 4.71 3.53
CA HIS A 146 21.02 4.16 3.67
C HIS A 146 21.13 3.25 4.91
N SER A 147 20.64 3.71 6.05
CA SER A 147 20.67 2.93 7.30
C SER A 147 19.86 1.63 7.16
N LEU A 148 18.67 1.70 6.55
CA LEU A 148 17.81 0.54 6.31
C LEU A 148 18.45 -0.47 5.35
N VAL A 149 19.02 -0.02 4.21
CA VAL A 149 19.66 -0.91 3.23
C VAL A 149 20.82 -1.66 3.86
N ARG A 150 21.72 -0.94 4.55
CA ARG A 150 22.88 -1.55 5.22
C ARG A 150 22.47 -2.58 6.25
N TRP A 151 21.46 -2.26 7.07
CA TRP A 151 20.97 -3.17 8.09
C TRP A 151 20.23 -4.37 7.51
N PHE A 152 19.33 -4.16 6.54
CA PHE A 152 18.43 -5.20 6.04
C PHE A 152 19.13 -6.24 5.17
N GLN A 153 20.11 -5.83 4.36
CA GLN A 153 20.87 -6.74 3.50
C GLN A 153 21.92 -7.55 4.24
N SER A 154 22.37 -7.06 5.39
CA SER A 154 23.36 -7.76 6.19
C SER A 154 22.67 -8.83 7.03
N ARG A 155 23.28 -10.01 7.10
CA ARG A 155 22.77 -11.07 7.98
C ARG A 155 22.92 -10.65 9.44
N PRO A 156 22.03 -11.10 10.34
CA PRO A 156 22.18 -10.85 11.77
C PRO A 156 23.58 -11.25 12.25
N GLY A 157 24.28 -10.33 12.90
CA GLY A 157 25.65 -10.54 13.40
C GLY A 157 26.77 -10.22 12.40
N GLU A 158 26.48 -10.02 11.12
CA GLU A 158 27.48 -9.56 10.15
C GLU A 158 27.64 -8.03 10.18
N LYS A 159 28.83 -7.56 9.80
CA LYS A 159 29.08 -6.12 9.65
C LYS A 159 28.18 -5.55 8.55
N PRO A 160 27.47 -4.43 8.80
CA PRO A 160 26.60 -3.81 7.80
C PRO A 160 27.36 -3.43 6.53
N ARG A 161 27.06 -4.09 5.41
CA ARG A 161 27.67 -3.82 4.10
C ARG A 161 27.06 -2.57 3.48
N ALA A 162 27.90 -1.74 2.88
CA ALA A 162 27.45 -0.61 2.10
C ALA A 162 26.81 -1.07 0.78
N ALA A 163 25.86 -0.28 0.29
CA ALA A 163 25.31 -0.45 -1.04
C ALA A 163 26.35 -0.04 -2.08
N GLN A 164 26.62 -0.92 -3.05
CA GLN A 164 27.41 -0.57 -4.22
C GLN A 164 26.51 0.09 -5.26
N LEU A 165 26.98 1.18 -5.86
CA LEU A 165 26.28 1.91 -6.91
C LEU A 165 27.07 1.76 -8.21
N PHE A 166 26.41 1.68 -9.35
CA PHE A 166 27.06 1.66 -10.67
C PHE A 166 26.42 2.75 -11.53
N ILE A 167 27.22 3.67 -12.06
CA ILE A 167 26.73 4.86 -12.80
C ILE A 167 26.92 4.64 -14.31
N SER A 168 25.88 4.11 -14.96
CA SER A 168 25.85 3.89 -16.40
C SER A 168 25.63 5.23 -17.12
N HIS A 169 26.54 5.58 -18.04
CA HIS A 169 26.51 6.85 -18.75
C HIS A 169 27.24 6.78 -20.10
N ALA A 170 26.84 7.64 -21.05
CA ALA A 170 27.62 7.83 -22.27
C ALA A 170 28.84 8.73 -21.99
N LYS A 171 30.03 8.27 -22.42
CA LYS A 171 31.26 9.10 -22.43
C LYS A 171 31.18 10.25 -23.44
N ALA A 172 30.43 10.05 -24.52
CA ALA A 172 30.23 11.06 -25.55
C ALA A 172 29.21 12.11 -25.13
N LYS A 173 29.34 13.31 -25.69
CA LYS A 173 28.44 14.44 -25.47
C LYS A 173 27.69 14.74 -26.76
N LEU A 174 26.36 14.63 -26.72
CA LEU A 174 25.43 15.17 -27.70
C LEU A 174 24.54 16.13 -26.92
N GLY A 175 24.43 17.38 -27.37
CA GLY A 175 23.77 18.45 -26.61
C GLY A 175 24.68 19.20 -25.65
N THR A 176 24.09 19.98 -24.73
CA THR A 176 24.82 20.82 -23.78
C THR A 176 25.20 20.06 -22.50
N VAL A 177 24.50 18.98 -22.19
CA VAL A 177 24.74 18.11 -21.03
C VAL A 177 25.49 16.82 -21.40
N GLY A 178 26.67 16.62 -20.81
CA GLY A 178 27.47 15.41 -21.01
C GLY A 178 27.20 14.35 -19.93
N GLY A 179 26.99 13.09 -20.33
CA GLY A 179 26.78 11.98 -19.38
C GLY A 179 27.94 11.80 -18.40
N ARG A 180 29.19 11.92 -18.89
CA ARG A 180 30.40 11.90 -18.07
C ARG A 180 30.45 13.04 -17.05
N ASP A 181 30.07 14.25 -17.46
CA ASP A 181 30.09 15.44 -16.59
C ASP A 181 29.13 15.25 -15.40
N LEU A 182 27.92 14.75 -15.68
CA LEU A 182 26.93 14.43 -14.66
C LEU A 182 27.41 13.29 -13.75
N ALA A 183 28.01 12.24 -14.31
CA ALA A 183 28.55 11.12 -13.55
C ALA A 183 29.62 11.57 -12.56
N MET A 184 30.58 12.41 -12.98
CA MET A 184 31.63 12.94 -12.12
C MET A 184 31.08 13.79 -10.96
N LYS A 185 30.08 14.65 -11.23
CA LYS A 185 29.41 15.43 -10.18
C LYS A 185 28.71 14.54 -9.15
N LEU A 186 27.97 13.54 -9.62
CA LEU A 186 27.28 12.60 -8.76
C LEU A 186 28.28 11.78 -7.93
N LYS A 187 29.37 11.31 -8.53
CA LYS A 187 30.48 10.64 -7.81
C LYS A 187 31.03 11.51 -6.68
N ALA A 188 31.41 12.75 -6.99
CA ALA A 188 31.97 13.66 -6.01
C ALA A 188 31.00 13.91 -4.83
N PHE A 189 29.69 13.96 -5.11
CA PHE A 189 28.67 14.02 -4.07
C PHE A 189 28.68 12.76 -3.18
N ILE A 190 28.71 11.56 -3.76
CA ILE A 190 28.68 10.31 -3.00
C ILE A 190 29.98 10.16 -2.17
N ASP A 191 31.15 10.47 -2.74
CA ASP A 191 32.44 10.40 -2.04
C ASP A 191 32.50 11.36 -0.83
N SER A 192 31.84 12.51 -0.92
CA SER A 192 31.84 13.55 0.14
C SER A 192 30.73 13.40 1.18
N ASN A 193 29.72 12.57 0.92
CA ASN A 193 28.61 12.33 1.83
C ASN A 193 28.62 10.86 2.26
N PRO A 194 29.10 10.52 3.47
CA PRO A 194 29.12 9.14 3.97
C PRO A 194 27.70 8.66 4.34
N ALA A 195 26.88 8.46 3.30
CA ALA A 195 25.62 7.74 3.26
C ALA A 195 25.73 6.48 2.38
N GLY A 196 26.95 5.97 2.20
CA GLY A 196 27.28 4.78 1.41
C GLY A 196 28.79 4.67 1.14
N GLU A 197 29.25 3.51 0.68
CA GLU A 197 30.57 3.34 0.06
C GLU A 197 30.35 3.36 -1.45
N VAL A 198 31.15 4.12 -2.18
CA VAL A 198 30.95 4.34 -3.61
C VAL A 198 31.59 3.20 -4.38
N PHE A 199 30.88 2.72 -5.40
CA PHE A 199 31.53 2.16 -6.56
C PHE A 199 31.22 3.09 -7.75
N PHE A 200 32.22 3.42 -8.55
CA PHE A 200 32.10 4.35 -9.68
C PHE A 200 32.94 3.80 -10.82
N ASP A 201 32.40 3.91 -12.03
CA ASP A 201 33.03 3.46 -13.29
C ASP A 201 34.21 4.35 -13.72
N GLU A 202 35.16 4.52 -12.81
CA GLU A 202 36.58 4.71 -13.08
C GLU A 202 37.35 3.65 -12.27
N VAL A 203 36.91 2.40 -12.33
CA VAL A 203 37.90 1.33 -12.25
C VAL A 203 38.68 1.45 -13.54
N ASP A 204 39.95 1.81 -13.42
CA ASP A 204 40.98 1.53 -14.43
C ASP A 204 40.87 0.03 -14.75
N ILE A 205 39.99 -0.34 -15.68
CA ILE A 205 40.04 -1.65 -16.33
C ILE A 205 41.45 -1.67 -16.91
N GLY A 206 42.31 -2.46 -16.28
CA GLY A 206 43.72 -2.46 -16.59
C GLY A 206 43.90 -2.73 -18.08
N GLY A 207 44.86 -2.05 -18.72
CA GLY A 207 45.14 -2.31 -20.12
C GLY A 207 45.41 -3.81 -20.35
N GLY A 208 44.48 -4.51 -21.00
CA GLY A 208 44.55 -5.96 -21.24
C GLY A 208 43.51 -6.81 -20.48
N GLU A 209 42.68 -6.24 -19.60
CA GLU A 209 41.59 -6.94 -18.92
C GLU A 209 40.38 -7.19 -19.84
N ASP A 210 39.60 -8.24 -19.55
CA ASP A 210 38.32 -8.52 -20.20
C ASP A 210 37.27 -7.48 -19.77
N PHE A 211 37.17 -6.42 -20.56
CA PHE A 211 36.24 -5.33 -20.35
C PHE A 211 34.79 -5.80 -20.14
N ALA A 212 34.34 -6.82 -20.88
CA ALA A 212 32.95 -7.30 -20.80
C ALA A 212 32.69 -8.06 -19.49
N GLY A 213 33.57 -9.00 -19.14
CA GLY A 213 33.46 -9.77 -17.89
C GLY A 213 33.55 -8.87 -16.66
N THR A 214 34.44 -7.87 -16.69
CA THR A 214 34.58 -6.89 -15.60
C THR A 214 33.31 -6.06 -15.42
N LEU A 215 32.72 -5.51 -16.49
CA LEU A 215 31.45 -4.77 -16.41
C LEU A 215 30.31 -5.64 -15.89
N GLU A 216 30.20 -6.90 -16.34
CA GLU A 216 29.17 -7.82 -15.88
C GLU A 216 29.25 -8.05 -14.35
N SER A 217 30.46 -8.21 -13.83
CA SER A 217 30.70 -8.43 -12.39
C SER A 217 30.22 -7.24 -11.54
N PHE A 218 30.48 -6.01 -11.98
CA PHE A 218 30.05 -4.82 -11.24
C PHE A 218 28.54 -4.61 -11.29
N VAL A 219 27.91 -4.87 -12.43
CA VAL A 219 26.46 -4.80 -12.56
C VAL A 219 25.79 -5.79 -11.59
N LYS A 220 26.29 -7.03 -11.49
CA LYS A 220 25.75 -8.09 -10.62
C LYS A 220 25.71 -7.73 -9.13
N ASP A 221 26.62 -6.88 -8.66
CA ASP A 221 26.74 -6.56 -7.25
C ASP A 221 26.21 -5.16 -6.88
N SER A 222 25.87 -4.33 -7.88
CA SER A 222 25.49 -2.92 -7.66
C SER A 222 24.01 -2.63 -7.87
N ALA A 223 23.57 -1.46 -7.39
CA ALA A 223 22.38 -0.77 -7.87
C ALA A 223 22.79 0.16 -9.03
N VAL A 224 22.13 0.04 -10.18
CA VAL A 224 22.48 0.76 -11.42
C VAL A 224 21.73 2.08 -11.51
N ILE A 225 22.47 3.17 -11.67
CA ILE A 225 21.98 4.51 -11.95
C ILE A 225 22.26 4.81 -13.42
N VAL A 226 21.20 5.00 -14.20
CA VAL A 226 21.28 5.30 -15.64
C VAL A 226 21.18 6.81 -15.83
N LEU A 227 22.24 7.44 -16.34
CA LEU A 227 22.22 8.85 -16.73
C LEU A 227 21.79 8.96 -18.20
N LEU A 228 20.48 9.07 -18.41
CA LEU A 228 19.85 9.10 -19.73
C LEU A 228 19.99 10.51 -20.34
N THR A 229 21.03 10.70 -21.14
CA THR A 229 21.27 11.89 -21.98
C THR A 229 21.07 11.56 -23.46
N ASP A 230 21.05 12.57 -24.33
CA ASP A 230 20.80 12.41 -25.77
C ASP A 230 21.80 11.45 -26.45
N ALA A 231 23.00 11.29 -25.89
CA ALA A 231 24.03 10.34 -26.37
C ALA A 231 23.86 8.90 -25.85
N PHE A 232 23.01 8.64 -24.86
CA PHE A 232 22.95 7.37 -24.14
C PHE A 232 22.60 6.19 -25.04
N SER A 233 21.46 6.25 -25.73
CA SER A 233 20.99 5.19 -26.63
C SER A 233 21.88 4.93 -27.85
N SER A 234 22.78 5.85 -28.19
CA SER A 234 23.74 5.65 -29.30
C SER A 234 24.88 4.68 -28.95
N ARG A 235 24.97 4.25 -27.69
CA ARG A 235 26.09 3.43 -27.18
C ARG A 235 25.62 2.04 -26.81
N PHE A 236 26.21 1.04 -27.48
CA PHE A 236 25.93 -0.38 -27.25
C PHE A 236 26.05 -0.79 -25.77
N TRP A 237 27.16 -0.43 -25.12
CA TRP A 237 27.44 -0.80 -23.74
C TRP A 237 26.40 -0.29 -22.75
N CYS A 238 25.93 0.95 -22.91
CA CYS A 238 24.89 1.54 -22.06
C CYS A 238 23.59 0.73 -22.10
N GLY A 239 23.14 0.30 -23.29
CA GLY A 239 21.96 -0.55 -23.41
C GLY A 239 22.17 -1.96 -22.86
N TRP A 240 23.36 -2.52 -23.08
CA TRP A 240 23.74 -3.82 -22.55
C TRP A 240 23.77 -3.85 -21.01
N GLU A 241 24.38 -2.84 -20.37
CA GLU A 241 24.44 -2.72 -18.90
C GLU A 241 23.04 -2.75 -18.25
N VAL A 242 22.08 -2.03 -18.82
CA VAL A 242 20.70 -1.97 -18.32
C VAL A 242 19.98 -3.30 -18.49
N ALA A 243 20.15 -3.96 -19.64
CA ALA A 243 19.57 -5.29 -19.88
C ALA A 243 20.16 -6.33 -18.93
N THR A 244 21.49 -6.39 -18.83
CA THR A 244 22.23 -7.27 -17.91
C THR A 244 21.82 -7.04 -16.46
N ALA A 245 21.65 -5.79 -16.02
CA ALA A 245 21.17 -5.48 -14.69
C ALA A 245 19.79 -6.10 -14.41
N LYS A 246 18.88 -6.05 -15.39
CA LYS A 246 17.54 -6.62 -15.26
C LYS A 246 17.55 -8.15 -15.27
N GLU A 247 18.38 -8.78 -16.11
CA GLU A 247 18.59 -10.23 -16.14
C GLU A 247 19.09 -10.76 -14.79
N PHE A 248 19.99 -10.03 -14.13
CA PHE A 248 20.47 -10.35 -12.79
C PHE A 248 19.58 -9.80 -11.65
N HIS A 249 18.36 -9.34 -11.97
CA HIS A 249 17.39 -8.79 -11.01
C HIS A 249 17.96 -7.67 -10.13
N ARG A 250 18.84 -6.84 -10.68
CA ARG A 250 19.48 -5.74 -10.00
C ARG A 250 18.60 -4.48 -9.97
N PRO A 251 18.76 -3.62 -8.95
CA PRO A 251 18.10 -2.32 -8.90
C PRO A 251 18.54 -1.47 -10.09
N VAL A 252 17.59 -0.80 -10.74
CA VAL A 252 17.87 0.15 -11.83
C VAL A 252 17.04 1.40 -11.57
N VAL A 253 17.67 2.58 -11.60
CA VAL A 253 17.02 3.89 -11.51
C VAL A 253 17.49 4.75 -12.67
N VAL A 254 16.54 5.39 -13.34
CA VAL A 254 16.81 6.24 -14.51
C VAL A 254 16.78 7.70 -14.09
N VAL A 255 17.83 8.42 -14.46
CA VAL A 255 17.92 9.88 -14.36
C VAL A 255 17.74 10.43 -15.77
N ASN A 256 16.53 10.89 -16.05
CA ASN A 256 16.19 11.49 -17.34
C ASN A 256 16.76 12.90 -17.42
N ALA A 257 17.89 13.03 -18.11
CA ALA A 257 18.59 14.25 -18.43
C ALA A 257 18.57 14.54 -19.95
N LEU A 258 17.53 14.06 -20.65
CA LEU A 258 17.34 14.37 -22.06
C LEU A 258 17.06 15.86 -22.26
N GLU A 259 17.64 16.40 -23.33
CA GLU A 259 17.44 17.79 -23.77
C GLU A 259 16.53 17.80 -25.00
N GLN A 260 16.93 17.09 -26.06
CA GLN A 260 16.15 17.00 -27.30
C GLN A 260 15.47 15.64 -27.44
N GLY A 261 16.15 14.57 -26.99
CA GLY A 261 15.65 13.20 -27.07
C GLY A 261 16.74 12.21 -27.45
N GLU A 262 16.31 10.96 -27.63
CA GLU A 262 17.18 9.85 -27.97
C GLU A 262 17.09 9.48 -29.45
N VAL A 263 18.18 8.94 -30.02
CA VAL A 263 18.16 8.38 -31.38
C VAL A 263 17.13 7.25 -31.49
N SER A 264 17.07 6.41 -30.45
CA SER A 264 16.08 5.35 -30.29
C SER A 264 15.97 4.99 -28.82
N SER A 265 14.76 5.03 -28.24
CA SER A 265 14.60 4.65 -26.84
C SER A 265 14.85 3.15 -26.63
N LEU A 266 15.70 2.85 -25.66
CA LEU A 266 16.06 1.48 -25.31
C LEU A 266 14.93 0.80 -24.53
N SER A 267 14.49 -0.38 -25.00
CA SER A 267 13.32 -1.08 -24.45
C SER A 267 13.44 -1.38 -22.94
N TYR A 268 14.66 -1.64 -22.46
CA TYR A 268 14.90 -2.06 -21.08
C TYR A 268 15.16 -0.91 -20.11
N VAL A 269 15.07 0.36 -20.54
CA VAL A 269 15.09 1.53 -19.63
C VAL A 269 13.73 1.76 -18.97
N GLY A 270 12.65 1.15 -19.49
CA GLY A 270 11.30 1.23 -18.90
C GLY A 270 11.09 0.37 -17.66
N LYS A 271 9.94 0.48 -16.99
CA LYS A 271 9.59 -0.26 -15.75
C LYS A 271 10.63 -0.13 -14.63
N THR A 272 11.24 1.04 -14.53
CA THR A 272 12.16 1.44 -13.46
C THR A 272 11.71 2.79 -12.89
N PRO A 273 12.06 3.13 -11.64
CA PRO A 273 11.89 4.50 -11.15
C PRO A 273 12.66 5.49 -12.03
N THR A 274 12.02 6.62 -12.37
CA THR A 274 12.60 7.68 -13.19
C THR A 274 12.61 9.01 -12.45
N ILE A 275 13.75 9.68 -12.45
CA ILE A 275 13.95 11.02 -11.90
C ILE A 275 14.23 11.97 -13.06
N ARG A 276 13.42 13.03 -13.19
CA ARG A 276 13.72 14.10 -14.15
C ARG A 276 14.81 15.01 -13.59
N TRP A 277 15.87 15.23 -14.36
CA TRP A 277 16.91 16.21 -14.08
C TRP A 277 17.01 17.21 -15.22
N ASN A 278 16.60 18.45 -14.97
CA ASN A 278 16.87 19.57 -15.87
C ASN A 278 18.24 20.19 -15.52
N ALA A 279 19.29 19.69 -16.17
CA ALA A 279 20.67 20.08 -15.85
C ALA A 279 21.12 21.40 -16.52
N GLU A 280 20.39 21.91 -17.53
CA GLU A 280 20.73 23.18 -18.19
C GLU A 280 20.48 24.39 -17.29
N THR A 281 19.45 24.32 -16.45
CA THR A 281 19.00 25.44 -15.61
C THR A 281 19.30 25.25 -14.12
N SER A 282 20.08 24.23 -13.75
CA SER A 282 20.29 23.90 -12.34
C SER A 282 21.36 24.79 -11.69
N THR A 283 21.06 25.30 -10.49
CA THR A 283 22.08 25.91 -9.63
C THR A 283 22.91 24.82 -8.93
N ALA A 284 24.03 25.18 -8.32
CA ALA A 284 24.83 24.24 -7.52
C ALA A 284 24.03 23.61 -6.36
N GLN A 285 23.10 24.36 -5.77
CA GLN A 285 22.22 23.84 -4.72
C GLN A 285 21.19 22.85 -5.29
N ASP A 286 20.65 23.12 -6.48
CA ASP A 286 19.72 22.22 -7.16
C ASP A 286 20.40 20.90 -7.52
N ASP A 287 21.66 20.96 -8.01
CA ASP A 287 22.49 19.79 -8.27
C ASP A 287 22.69 18.95 -6.98
N ALA A 288 23.02 19.58 -5.85
CA ALA A 288 23.19 18.87 -4.58
C ALA A 288 21.90 18.17 -4.10
N ARG A 289 20.75 18.85 -4.19
CA ARG A 289 19.44 18.27 -3.88
C ARG A 289 19.11 17.12 -4.84
N MET A 290 19.41 17.29 -6.13
CA MET A 290 19.21 16.27 -7.14
C MET A 290 20.06 15.02 -6.86
N HIS A 291 21.35 15.19 -6.53
CA HIS A 291 22.22 14.06 -6.18
C HIS A 291 21.69 13.29 -4.95
N ARG A 292 21.22 13.97 -3.89
CA ARG A 292 20.54 13.31 -2.75
C ARG A 292 19.37 12.47 -3.22
N ARG A 293 18.52 13.03 -4.08
CA ARG A 293 17.34 12.35 -4.63
C ARG A 293 17.71 11.13 -5.48
N ILE A 294 18.73 11.24 -6.32
CA ILE A 294 19.23 10.14 -7.18
C ILE A 294 19.72 8.98 -6.32
N VAL A 295 20.64 9.25 -5.39
CA VAL A 295 21.21 8.21 -4.52
C VAL A 295 20.12 7.59 -3.66
N ALA A 296 19.26 8.40 -3.05
CA ALA A 296 18.17 7.90 -2.23
C ALA A 296 17.19 7.02 -3.02
N ALA A 297 16.89 7.35 -4.28
CA ALA A 297 16.03 6.50 -5.11
C ALA A 297 16.69 5.16 -5.46
N ALA A 298 17.99 5.15 -5.77
CA ALA A 298 18.73 3.91 -6.00
C ALA A 298 18.70 3.00 -4.76
N LEU A 299 18.91 3.57 -3.58
CA LEU A 299 18.84 2.85 -2.31
C LEU A 299 17.41 2.36 -1.99
N VAL A 300 16.38 3.15 -2.29
CA VAL A 300 14.98 2.73 -2.09
C VAL A 300 14.64 1.56 -3.01
N GLU A 301 15.00 1.63 -4.29
CA GLU A 301 14.78 0.53 -5.24
C GLU A 301 15.55 -0.74 -4.82
N GLN A 302 16.76 -0.56 -4.29
CA GLN A 302 17.55 -1.66 -3.76
C GLN A 302 16.91 -2.29 -2.51
N LEU A 303 16.38 -1.49 -1.59
CA LEU A 303 15.64 -1.98 -0.43
C LEU A 303 14.36 -2.72 -0.88
N ARG A 304 13.61 -2.15 -1.82
CA ARG A 304 12.39 -2.75 -2.38
C ARG A 304 12.67 -4.13 -2.97
N LEU A 305 13.65 -4.26 -3.86
CA LEU A 305 13.97 -5.54 -4.50
C LEU A 305 14.46 -6.59 -3.50
N ALA A 306 15.26 -6.19 -2.51
CA ALA A 306 15.69 -7.10 -1.45
C ALA A 306 14.50 -7.60 -0.61
N TYR A 307 13.55 -6.70 -0.29
CA TYR A 307 12.31 -7.07 0.41
C TYR A 307 11.45 -8.02 -0.44
N ASP A 308 11.20 -7.65 -1.70
CA ASP A 308 10.36 -8.41 -2.62
C ASP A 308 10.91 -9.82 -2.86
N ALA A 309 12.22 -9.96 -3.04
CA ALA A 309 12.85 -11.27 -3.20
C ALA A 309 12.58 -12.20 -2.00
N LEU A 310 12.75 -11.68 -0.77
CA LEU A 310 12.48 -12.45 0.45
C LEU A 310 10.98 -12.70 0.67
N GLN A 311 10.13 -11.76 0.29
CA GLN A 311 8.67 -11.91 0.36
C GLN A 311 8.22 -13.02 -0.57
N LEU A 312 8.65 -12.99 -1.83
CA LEU A 312 8.27 -13.97 -2.84
C LEU A 312 8.80 -15.36 -2.48
N GLU A 313 9.98 -15.46 -1.88
CA GLU A 313 10.49 -16.73 -1.36
C GLU A 313 9.62 -17.28 -0.21
N ALA A 314 9.22 -16.43 0.74
CA ALA A 314 8.31 -16.83 1.80
C ALA A 314 6.94 -17.28 1.24
N ILE A 315 6.41 -16.56 0.25
CA ILE A 315 5.16 -16.90 -0.44
C ILE A 315 5.30 -18.20 -1.22
N ARG A 316 6.42 -18.43 -1.92
CA ARG A 316 6.69 -19.66 -2.66
C ARG A 316 6.55 -20.87 -1.75
N HIS A 317 7.17 -20.82 -0.56
CA HIS A 317 7.09 -21.90 0.42
C HIS A 317 5.67 -22.13 0.96
N LEU A 318 4.87 -21.07 1.12
CA LEU A 318 3.51 -21.15 1.65
C LEU A 318 2.48 -21.61 0.60
N ALA A 319 2.54 -21.04 -0.59
CA ALA A 319 1.58 -21.29 -1.67
C ALA A 319 1.86 -22.60 -2.42
N PHE A 320 3.13 -23.04 -2.46
CA PHE A 320 3.57 -24.21 -3.24
C PHE A 320 4.41 -25.20 -2.42
N PRO A 321 3.87 -25.76 -1.32
CA PRO A 321 4.63 -26.65 -0.44
C PRO A 321 5.04 -27.97 -1.12
N SER A 322 4.31 -28.42 -2.14
CA SER A 322 4.52 -29.69 -2.84
C SER A 322 5.62 -29.66 -3.92
N GLY A 323 6.43 -28.60 -3.97
CA GLY A 323 7.56 -28.51 -4.90
C GLY A 323 7.14 -28.20 -6.34
N ALA A 324 6.09 -27.41 -6.54
CA ALA A 324 5.78 -26.89 -7.88
C ALA A 324 6.99 -26.14 -8.46
N ASP A 325 7.15 -26.20 -9.78
CA ASP A 325 8.19 -25.45 -10.46
C ASP A 325 7.83 -23.95 -10.47
N VAL A 326 8.50 -23.17 -9.62
CA VAL A 326 8.22 -21.76 -9.39
C VAL A 326 9.50 -20.95 -9.54
N ALA A 327 9.51 -20.07 -10.55
CA ALA A 327 10.50 -19.02 -10.69
C ALA A 327 10.01 -17.74 -10.01
N ILE A 328 10.94 -16.95 -9.46
CA ILE A 328 10.63 -15.68 -8.78
C ILE A 328 11.17 -14.53 -9.61
N ALA A 329 10.38 -13.46 -9.76
CA ALA A 329 10.81 -12.18 -10.29
C ALA A 329 10.41 -11.05 -9.32
N ALA A 330 11.37 -10.49 -8.59
CA ALA A 330 11.16 -9.31 -7.73
C ALA A 330 10.92 -8.01 -8.50
N ARG A 331 11.14 -8.05 -9.83
CA ARG A 331 10.81 -6.99 -10.77
C ARG A 331 9.51 -7.35 -11.50
N PRO A 332 8.72 -6.35 -11.96
CA PRO A 332 7.61 -6.63 -12.86
C PRO A 332 8.08 -7.48 -14.06
N PRO A 333 7.33 -8.52 -14.44
CA PRO A 333 7.69 -9.36 -15.58
C PRO A 333 7.89 -8.56 -16.88
N GLU A 334 9.02 -8.82 -17.54
CA GLU A 334 9.42 -8.31 -18.85
C GLU A 334 10.40 -9.31 -19.48
N LEU A 335 10.65 -9.25 -20.79
CA LEU A 335 11.44 -10.29 -21.48
C LEU A 335 12.80 -10.59 -20.80
N ALA A 336 13.50 -9.56 -20.32
CA ALA A 336 14.79 -9.70 -19.63
C ALA A 336 14.68 -10.36 -18.24
N THR A 337 13.51 -10.39 -17.61
CA THR A 337 13.29 -11.00 -16.29
C THR A 337 12.58 -12.34 -16.38
N LEU A 338 12.26 -12.82 -17.59
CA LEU A 338 11.63 -14.12 -17.77
C LEU A 338 12.65 -15.25 -17.62
N PRO A 339 12.32 -16.32 -16.87
CA PRO A 339 13.17 -17.50 -16.76
C PRO A 339 13.32 -18.18 -18.12
N ALA A 340 14.46 -18.85 -18.37
CA ALA A 340 14.67 -19.61 -19.59
C ALA A 340 13.54 -20.63 -19.84
N PRO A 341 13.13 -20.86 -21.10
CA PRO A 341 12.15 -21.90 -21.43
C PRO A 341 12.64 -23.27 -20.96
N LYS A 342 11.76 -24.04 -20.32
CA LYS A 342 12.04 -25.42 -19.93
C LYS A 342 11.49 -26.37 -20.99
N THR A 343 12.25 -27.42 -21.31
CA THR A 343 11.93 -28.39 -22.37
C THR A 343 10.82 -29.40 -22.01
N ALA A 344 10.17 -29.29 -20.84
CA ALA A 344 9.15 -30.24 -20.35
C ALA A 344 7.77 -29.61 -20.10
N GLN A 345 6.74 -30.43 -20.29
CA GLN A 345 5.36 -30.12 -20.72
C GLN A 345 4.35 -29.56 -19.69
N ALA A 346 4.77 -29.15 -18.49
CA ALA A 346 3.85 -28.56 -17.50
C ALA A 346 4.05 -27.03 -17.42
N PRO A 347 2.98 -26.23 -17.37
CA PRO A 347 3.12 -24.80 -17.14
C PRO A 347 3.76 -24.58 -15.77
N PHE A 348 4.88 -23.85 -15.75
CA PHE A 348 5.56 -23.49 -14.50
C PHE A 348 5.21 -22.05 -14.12
N ILE A 349 5.27 -21.75 -12.84
CA ILE A 349 4.72 -20.50 -12.30
C ILE A 349 5.82 -19.45 -12.25
N LEU A 350 5.55 -18.27 -12.81
CA LEU A 350 6.34 -17.07 -12.53
C LEU A 350 5.66 -16.27 -11.42
N LEU A 351 6.22 -16.37 -10.22
CA LEU A 351 5.81 -15.64 -9.03
C LEU A 351 6.47 -14.25 -9.01
N HIS A 352 5.67 -13.19 -8.97
CA HIS A 352 6.17 -11.81 -8.96
C HIS A 352 5.47 -10.94 -7.91
N SER A 353 6.04 -9.78 -7.60
CA SER A 353 5.44 -8.82 -6.66
C SER A 353 4.10 -8.29 -7.19
N ASP A 354 3.18 -7.96 -6.27
CA ASP A 354 1.98 -7.18 -6.61
C ASP A 354 2.37 -5.79 -7.18
N PRO A 355 1.53 -5.15 -8.00
CA PRO A 355 0.21 -5.59 -8.45
C PRO A 355 0.24 -6.68 -9.55
N PRO A 356 -0.90 -7.34 -9.84
CA PRO A 356 -1.05 -8.17 -11.04
C PRO A 356 -0.70 -7.42 -12.33
N LEU A 357 -0.18 -8.14 -13.32
CA LEU A 357 0.08 -7.57 -14.65
C LEU A 357 -1.20 -6.99 -15.28
N PRO A 358 -1.13 -5.80 -15.91
CA PRO A 358 -2.22 -5.28 -16.73
C PRO A 358 -2.62 -6.26 -17.84
N SER A 359 -3.89 -6.23 -18.24
CA SER A 359 -4.44 -7.17 -19.23
C SER A 359 -3.67 -7.20 -20.55
N TYR A 360 -3.28 -6.05 -21.11
CA TYR A 360 -2.48 -6.00 -22.34
C TYR A 360 -1.10 -6.64 -22.19
N GLU A 361 -0.40 -6.39 -21.08
CA GLU A 361 0.93 -6.97 -20.83
C GLU A 361 0.82 -8.47 -20.62
N LEU A 362 -0.17 -8.91 -19.83
CA LEU A 362 -0.42 -10.34 -19.59
C LEU A 362 -0.67 -11.08 -20.91
N ARG A 363 -1.51 -10.53 -21.81
CA ARG A 363 -1.76 -11.13 -23.13
C ARG A 363 -0.50 -11.18 -24.00
N LEU A 364 0.31 -10.13 -23.97
CA LEU A 364 1.58 -10.10 -24.70
C LEU A 364 2.53 -11.18 -24.17
N MET A 365 2.68 -11.28 -22.85
CA MET A 365 3.54 -12.26 -22.20
C MET A 365 3.07 -13.69 -22.45
N GLN A 366 1.77 -13.98 -22.27
CA GLN A 366 1.19 -15.30 -22.52
C GLN A 366 1.34 -15.74 -23.98
N ARG A 367 1.28 -14.81 -24.94
CA ARG A 367 1.53 -15.12 -26.35
C ARG A 367 2.98 -15.55 -26.62
N GLN A 368 3.95 -14.94 -25.93
CA GLN A 368 5.37 -15.26 -26.09
C GLN A 368 5.82 -16.45 -25.24
N ARG A 369 5.18 -16.63 -24.08
CA ARG A 369 5.48 -17.66 -23.09
C ARG A 369 4.21 -18.35 -22.62
N PRO A 370 3.56 -19.15 -23.49
CA PRO A 370 2.36 -19.91 -23.13
C PRO A 370 2.64 -21.00 -22.09
N ASP A 371 3.91 -21.34 -21.88
CA ASP A 371 4.41 -22.22 -20.83
C ASP A 371 4.38 -21.60 -19.43
N LEU A 372 4.17 -20.28 -19.30
CA LEU A 372 4.18 -19.60 -18.00
C LEU A 372 2.78 -19.32 -17.48
N THR A 373 2.56 -19.66 -16.21
CA THR A 373 1.45 -19.11 -15.41
C THR A 373 1.98 -17.99 -14.54
N PHE A 374 1.48 -16.77 -14.75
CA PHE A 374 1.85 -15.61 -13.94
C PHE A 374 1.02 -15.57 -12.65
N ALA A 375 1.67 -15.29 -11.54
CA ALA A 375 1.01 -15.10 -10.26
C ALA A 375 1.69 -13.98 -9.48
N SER A 376 0.96 -12.91 -9.17
CA SER A 376 1.43 -11.93 -8.21
C SER A 376 1.37 -12.49 -6.77
N SER A 377 2.03 -11.84 -5.80
CA SER A 377 2.06 -12.24 -4.39
C SER A 377 0.69 -12.67 -3.83
N ALA A 378 -0.34 -11.82 -3.94
CA ALA A 378 -1.67 -12.14 -3.42
C ALA A 378 -2.41 -13.19 -4.28
N GLN A 379 -2.16 -13.25 -5.59
CA GLN A 379 -2.72 -14.27 -6.47
C GLN A 379 -2.18 -15.67 -6.14
N ALA A 380 -0.89 -15.78 -5.82
CA ALA A 380 -0.27 -17.05 -5.46
C ALA A 380 -0.83 -17.60 -4.14
N LEU A 381 -0.92 -16.77 -3.10
CA LEU A 381 -1.47 -17.16 -1.80
C LEU A 381 -2.96 -17.51 -1.85
N SER A 382 -3.73 -16.81 -2.68
CA SER A 382 -5.17 -17.07 -2.85
C SER A 382 -5.48 -18.20 -3.82
N GLY A 383 -4.56 -18.48 -4.74
CA GLY A 383 -4.73 -19.33 -5.90
C GLY A 383 -5.72 -18.78 -6.94
N CYS A 384 -5.96 -17.46 -6.94
CA CYS A 384 -6.64 -16.73 -8.02
C CYS A 384 -5.62 -16.30 -9.09
N TYR A 385 -5.02 -17.28 -9.79
CA TYR A 385 -3.92 -17.07 -10.73
C TYR A 385 -4.32 -16.19 -11.94
N ALA A 386 -3.33 -15.52 -12.54
CA ALA A 386 -3.56 -14.59 -13.65
C ALA A 386 -4.29 -15.29 -14.82
N GLY A 387 -5.35 -14.63 -15.33
CA GLY A 387 -6.14 -15.13 -16.45
C GLY A 387 -7.21 -16.17 -16.11
N THR A 388 -7.22 -16.77 -14.92
CA THR A 388 -8.20 -17.82 -14.55
C THR A 388 -9.61 -17.29 -14.28
N ARG A 389 -9.73 -16.02 -13.85
CA ARG A 389 -10.99 -15.31 -13.58
C ARG A 389 -12.05 -16.14 -12.82
N PRO A 390 -11.71 -16.71 -11.65
CA PRO A 390 -12.59 -17.64 -10.94
C PRO A 390 -13.87 -17.01 -10.39
N LEU A 391 -13.93 -15.67 -10.28
CA LEU A 391 -15.07 -14.93 -9.73
C LEU A 391 -15.95 -14.31 -10.82
N LYS A 392 -15.83 -14.77 -12.07
CA LYS A 392 -16.65 -14.26 -13.18
C LYS A 392 -18.15 -14.40 -12.86
N GLY A 393 -18.88 -13.30 -12.98
CA GLY A 393 -20.32 -13.24 -12.66
C GLY A 393 -20.64 -13.06 -11.18
N CYS A 394 -19.63 -12.97 -10.32
CA CYS A 394 -19.81 -12.68 -8.90
C CYS A 394 -19.68 -11.18 -8.64
N ARG A 395 -20.76 -10.56 -8.15
CA ARG A 395 -20.79 -9.21 -7.61
C ARG A 395 -20.40 -9.18 -6.14
N ILE A 396 -19.33 -8.47 -5.79
CA ILE A 396 -18.75 -8.43 -4.43
C ILE A 396 -18.88 -7.03 -3.85
N ALA A 397 -19.59 -6.90 -2.74
CA ALA A 397 -19.75 -5.63 -2.03
C ALA A 397 -18.52 -5.32 -1.18
N VAL A 398 -17.96 -4.12 -1.30
CA VAL A 398 -16.87 -3.63 -0.45
C VAL A 398 -17.35 -2.43 0.33
N SER A 399 -17.17 -2.48 1.65
CA SER A 399 -17.54 -1.41 2.58
C SER A 399 -16.32 -0.96 3.32
N ILE A 400 -15.86 0.23 2.97
CA ILE A 400 -14.68 0.86 3.52
C ILE A 400 -15.08 2.24 4.05
N SER A 401 -14.70 2.53 5.28
CA SER A 401 -15.02 3.80 5.93
C SER A 401 -13.96 4.13 6.97
N ASP A 402 -13.70 5.41 7.18
CA ASP A 402 -12.71 5.87 8.15
C ASP A 402 -13.12 5.43 9.57
N SER A 403 -12.13 5.00 10.34
CA SER A 403 -12.31 4.58 11.73
C SER A 403 -11.75 5.64 12.67
N PRO A 404 -12.48 6.04 13.74
CA PRO A 404 -11.98 7.01 14.72
C PRO A 404 -10.68 6.59 15.43
N ASP A 405 -10.41 5.28 15.49
CA ASP A 405 -9.24 4.69 16.15
C ASP A 405 -8.18 4.14 15.17
N ARG A 406 -8.29 4.46 13.86
CA ARG A 406 -7.35 3.96 12.84
C ARG A 406 -5.91 4.37 13.12
N ASP A 407 -5.68 5.66 13.36
CA ASP A 407 -4.35 6.23 13.52
C ASP A 407 -3.69 5.69 14.81
N ALA A 408 -4.48 5.44 15.86
CA ALA A 408 -4.04 4.79 17.10
C ALA A 408 -3.58 3.33 16.90
N ARG A 409 -3.90 2.72 15.74
CA ARG A 409 -3.46 1.37 15.33
C ARG A 409 -2.28 1.41 14.36
N GLY A 410 -1.72 2.60 14.11
CA GLY A 410 -0.57 2.78 13.23
C GLY A 410 -0.91 2.79 11.74
N PHE A 411 -2.19 2.76 11.37
CA PHE A 411 -2.65 2.85 9.97
C PHE A 411 -2.94 4.30 9.62
N THR A 412 -2.57 4.72 8.41
CA THR A 412 -2.89 6.06 7.88
C THR A 412 -4.01 5.99 6.85
N GLN A 413 -4.54 7.16 6.48
CA GLN A 413 -5.44 7.30 5.32
C GLN A 413 -4.84 6.67 4.06
N ASN A 414 -3.58 6.99 3.73
CA ASN A 414 -2.87 6.40 2.59
C ASN A 414 -2.89 4.85 2.63
N THR A 415 -2.68 4.26 3.80
CA THR A 415 -2.70 2.78 3.91
C THR A 415 -4.08 2.20 3.56
N GLN A 416 -5.15 2.90 3.93
CA GLN A 416 -6.53 2.51 3.65
C GLN A 416 -6.87 2.67 2.16
N GLU A 417 -6.43 3.76 1.53
CA GLU A 417 -6.62 4.02 0.09
C GLU A 417 -5.82 3.05 -0.79
N ARG A 418 -4.62 2.65 -0.34
CA ARG A 418 -3.84 1.59 -0.98
C ARG A 418 -4.52 0.23 -0.89
N LEU A 419 -5.10 -0.11 0.26
CA LEU A 419 -5.90 -1.33 0.40
C LEU A 419 -7.10 -1.31 -0.56
N TRP A 420 -7.84 -0.19 -0.62
CA TRP A 420 -8.97 -0.01 -1.53
C TRP A 420 -8.59 -0.29 -2.98
N THR A 421 -7.55 0.40 -3.46
CA THR A 421 -7.06 0.27 -4.83
C THR A 421 -6.60 -1.15 -5.14
N ARG A 422 -5.80 -1.76 -4.26
CA ARG A 422 -5.28 -3.12 -4.51
C ARG A 422 -6.38 -4.17 -4.45
N LEU A 423 -7.29 -4.08 -3.48
CA LEU A 423 -8.42 -4.99 -3.37
C LEU A 423 -9.29 -4.91 -4.64
N ALA A 424 -9.58 -3.71 -5.14
CA ALA A 424 -10.31 -3.51 -6.38
C ALA A 424 -9.58 -4.15 -7.58
N THR A 425 -8.27 -3.88 -7.76
CA THR A 425 -7.46 -4.49 -8.82
C THR A 425 -7.52 -6.02 -8.76
N HIS A 426 -7.39 -6.61 -7.57
CA HIS A 426 -7.41 -8.06 -7.40
C HIS A 426 -8.78 -8.68 -7.65
N LEU A 427 -9.87 -8.06 -7.20
CA LEU A 427 -11.23 -8.52 -7.48
C LEU A 427 -11.54 -8.48 -8.98
N LEU A 428 -11.22 -7.37 -9.64
CA LEU A 428 -11.44 -7.19 -11.08
C LEU A 428 -10.61 -8.16 -11.92
N THR A 429 -9.34 -8.38 -11.56
CA THR A 429 -8.48 -9.35 -12.26
C THR A 429 -8.91 -10.80 -12.02
N ALA A 430 -9.53 -11.10 -10.87
CA ALA A 430 -10.20 -12.37 -10.60
C ALA A 430 -11.57 -12.50 -11.30
N GLY A 431 -12.03 -11.47 -12.02
CA GLY A 431 -13.26 -11.48 -12.83
C GLY A 431 -14.54 -11.05 -12.11
N ALA A 432 -14.46 -10.59 -10.85
CA ALA A 432 -15.60 -10.13 -10.10
C ALA A 432 -16.12 -8.76 -10.59
N GLU A 433 -17.40 -8.48 -10.35
CA GLU A 433 -17.94 -7.12 -10.37
C GLU A 433 -17.73 -6.48 -8.99
N PHE A 434 -17.13 -5.28 -8.98
CA PHE A 434 -16.86 -4.55 -7.75
C PHE A 434 -18.06 -3.67 -7.37
N ALA A 435 -18.74 -3.98 -6.26
CA ALA A 435 -19.89 -3.22 -5.79
C ALA A 435 -19.56 -2.36 -4.57
N TYR A 436 -20.03 -1.12 -4.54
CA TYR A 436 -19.84 -0.22 -3.40
C TYR A 436 -20.97 0.80 -3.25
N GLY A 437 -21.17 1.27 -2.02
CA GLY A 437 -22.00 2.43 -1.72
C GLY A 437 -21.13 3.64 -1.41
N GLY A 438 -21.46 4.81 -1.95
CA GLY A 438 -20.65 6.02 -1.78
C GLY A 438 -21.13 7.21 -2.61
N ASP A 439 -20.34 8.28 -2.64
CA ASP A 439 -20.61 9.54 -3.34
C ASP A 439 -19.54 9.88 -4.41
N LEU A 440 -19.76 10.96 -5.17
CA LEU A 440 -18.83 11.49 -6.18
C LEU A 440 -17.91 12.59 -5.64
N ARG A 441 -17.53 12.55 -4.34
CA ARG A 441 -16.64 13.57 -3.80
C ARG A 441 -15.26 13.51 -4.47
N LYS A 442 -14.68 14.70 -4.72
CA LYS A 442 -13.32 14.81 -5.26
C LYS A 442 -12.31 14.18 -4.30
N GLY A 443 -11.38 13.38 -4.83
CA GLY A 443 -10.41 12.59 -4.07
C GLY A 443 -11.03 11.39 -3.35
N GLY A 444 -12.33 11.12 -3.52
CA GLY A 444 -13.00 9.98 -2.90
C GLY A 444 -12.73 8.66 -3.60
N TYR A 445 -13.14 7.57 -2.95
CA TYR A 445 -13.02 6.20 -3.44
C TYR A 445 -13.62 5.99 -4.84
N THR A 446 -14.69 6.72 -5.21
CA THR A 446 -15.30 6.65 -6.55
C THR A 446 -14.37 7.14 -7.65
N GLU A 447 -13.68 8.27 -7.45
CA GLU A 447 -12.73 8.81 -8.43
C GLU A 447 -11.56 7.83 -8.64
N GLN A 448 -11.09 7.20 -7.57
CA GLN A 448 -10.05 6.16 -7.64
C GLN A 448 -10.49 4.95 -8.48
N LEU A 449 -11.75 4.51 -8.35
CA LEU A 449 -12.29 3.42 -9.17
C LEU A 449 -12.47 3.82 -10.64
N ILE A 450 -12.86 5.07 -10.91
CA ILE A 450 -12.91 5.62 -12.28
C ILE A 450 -11.52 5.57 -12.91
N ASP A 451 -10.50 6.01 -12.19
CA ASP A 451 -9.11 6.01 -12.66
C ASP A 451 -8.58 4.58 -12.86
N LEU A 452 -8.93 3.64 -11.97
CA LEU A 452 -8.62 2.22 -12.13
C LEU A 452 -9.27 1.65 -13.39
N ALA A 453 -10.56 1.93 -13.61
CA ALA A 453 -11.27 1.45 -14.79
C ALA A 453 -10.65 2.00 -16.10
N ARG A 454 -10.24 3.27 -16.10
CA ARG A 454 -9.58 3.90 -17.25
C ARG A 454 -8.19 3.34 -17.49
N SER A 455 -7.40 3.12 -16.44
CA SER A 455 -6.02 2.61 -16.57
C SER A 455 -5.95 1.13 -16.96
N THR A 456 -6.99 0.35 -16.64
CA THR A 456 -7.11 -1.06 -17.04
C THR A 456 -7.73 -1.24 -18.43
N ALA A 457 -8.24 -0.18 -19.04
CA ALA A 457 -8.72 -0.20 -20.43
C ALA A 457 -7.53 -0.23 -21.38
N ASP A 458 -7.55 -1.18 -22.32
CA ASP A 458 -6.56 -1.21 -23.38
C ASP A 458 -6.85 -0.07 -24.37
N ALA A 459 -5.83 0.71 -24.73
CA ALA A 459 -6.00 1.82 -25.66
C ALA A 459 -6.62 1.33 -26.98
N GLY A 460 -7.71 1.99 -27.40
CA GLY A 460 -8.48 1.62 -28.59
C GLY A 460 -9.49 0.49 -28.39
N GLN A 461 -9.60 -0.09 -27.18
CA GLN A 461 -10.70 -0.97 -26.79
C GLN A 461 -11.77 -0.20 -26.02
N PRO A 462 -13.06 -0.55 -26.18
CA PRO A 462 -14.10 -0.02 -25.31
C PRO A 462 -13.78 -0.35 -23.85
N LEU A 463 -14.05 0.60 -22.95
CA LEU A 463 -14.07 0.32 -21.52
C LEU A 463 -15.00 -0.88 -21.26
N SER A 464 -14.55 -1.80 -20.41
CA SER A 464 -15.41 -2.91 -19.96
C SER A 464 -16.71 -2.32 -19.41
N VAL A 465 -17.84 -2.96 -19.68
CA VAL A 465 -19.15 -2.43 -19.25
C VAL A 465 -19.50 -3.01 -17.89
N GLY A 466 -19.87 -2.15 -16.94
CA GLY A 466 -20.45 -2.56 -15.65
C GLY A 466 -19.55 -3.43 -14.78
N ILE A 467 -18.23 -3.27 -14.85
CA ILE A 467 -17.31 -3.98 -13.94
C ILE A 467 -17.33 -3.37 -12.52
N ILE A 468 -17.81 -2.13 -12.39
CA ILE A 468 -18.04 -1.43 -11.13
C ILE A 468 -19.53 -1.12 -10.99
N GLN A 469 -20.11 -1.53 -9.86
CA GLN A 469 -21.53 -1.40 -9.55
C GLN A 469 -21.68 -0.38 -8.42
N TRP A 470 -22.02 0.86 -8.77
CA TRP A 470 -22.11 1.96 -7.80
C TRP A 470 -23.55 2.13 -7.31
N TYR A 471 -23.78 1.91 -6.02
CA TYR A 471 -25.10 2.10 -5.40
C TYR A 471 -25.15 3.49 -4.77
N ALA A 472 -25.88 4.39 -5.42
CA ALA A 472 -26.10 5.75 -4.93
C ALA A 472 -27.43 5.78 -4.16
N GLY A 473 -27.39 5.62 -2.83
CA GLY A 473 -28.59 5.75 -1.99
C GLY A 473 -29.15 7.17 -2.00
N TRP A 474 -30.44 7.34 -1.77
CA TRP A 474 -31.00 8.67 -1.51
C TRP A 474 -30.41 9.23 -0.21
N PRO A 475 -30.02 10.52 -0.14
CA PRO A 475 -30.21 11.56 -1.15
C PRO A 475 -29.06 11.72 -2.16
N ILE A 476 -27.99 10.93 -2.08
CA ILE A 476 -26.84 11.01 -3.01
C ILE A 476 -27.31 10.87 -4.46
N SER A 477 -28.23 9.94 -4.75
CA SER A 477 -28.80 9.78 -6.08
C SER A 477 -29.49 11.04 -6.62
N ALA A 478 -30.11 11.84 -5.74
CA ALA A 478 -30.86 13.03 -6.08
C ALA A 478 -29.98 14.28 -6.22
N THR A 479 -28.77 14.27 -5.65
CA THR A 479 -27.83 15.40 -5.75
C THR A 479 -26.90 15.30 -6.97
N VAL A 480 -26.83 14.14 -7.63
CA VAL A 480 -25.98 13.96 -8.81
C VAL A 480 -26.68 14.50 -10.06
N ASP A 481 -26.08 15.55 -10.64
CA ASP A 481 -26.63 16.27 -11.79
C ASP A 481 -26.43 15.53 -13.14
N THR A 482 -27.09 16.01 -14.19
CA THR A 482 -27.02 15.41 -15.53
C THR A 482 -25.60 15.37 -16.10
N SER A 483 -24.76 16.38 -15.81
CA SER A 483 -23.37 16.44 -16.28
C SER A 483 -22.52 15.37 -15.61
N GLN A 484 -22.64 15.24 -14.29
CA GLN A 484 -21.97 14.21 -13.51
C GLN A 484 -22.39 12.81 -13.95
N ARG A 485 -23.68 12.59 -14.23
CA ARG A 485 -24.20 11.32 -14.78
C ARG A 485 -23.58 11.01 -16.15
N ALA A 486 -23.50 12.00 -17.03
CA ALA A 486 -22.93 11.84 -18.37
C ALA A 486 -21.40 11.62 -18.35
N ALA A 487 -20.71 12.09 -17.30
CA ALA A 487 -19.27 11.92 -17.14
C ALA A 487 -18.85 10.52 -16.61
N LEU A 488 -19.81 9.68 -16.19
CA LEU A 488 -19.53 8.34 -15.72
C LEU A 488 -19.00 7.46 -16.87
N PRO A 489 -17.84 6.79 -16.70
CA PRO A 489 -17.36 5.84 -17.69
C PRO A 489 -18.29 4.63 -17.80
N SER A 490 -18.36 3.97 -18.96
CA SER A 490 -19.18 2.76 -19.17
C SER A 490 -18.83 1.59 -18.25
N ALA A 491 -17.64 1.63 -17.64
CA ALA A 491 -17.22 0.69 -16.60
C ALA A 491 -18.02 0.79 -15.30
N ILE A 492 -18.70 1.91 -15.06
CA ILE A 492 -19.53 2.12 -13.89
C ILE A 492 -21.00 1.98 -14.29
N THR A 493 -21.69 1.05 -13.65
CA THR A 493 -23.14 0.95 -13.67
C THR A 493 -23.69 1.59 -12.40
N PRO A 494 -24.35 2.77 -12.49
CA PRO A 494 -24.99 3.38 -11.34
C PRO A 494 -26.36 2.76 -11.04
N HIS A 495 -26.61 2.49 -9.77
CA HIS A 495 -27.90 2.08 -9.21
C HIS A 495 -28.44 3.26 -8.40
N TRP A 496 -29.43 3.94 -8.96
CA TRP A 496 -30.00 5.15 -8.37
C TRP A 496 -31.07 4.78 -7.34
N GLY A 497 -30.78 5.01 -6.07
CA GLY A 497 -31.75 4.85 -4.99
C GLY A 497 -32.88 5.86 -5.11
N GLU A 498 -34.12 5.40 -4.95
CA GLU A 498 -35.29 6.25 -4.94
C GLU A 498 -35.47 6.96 -3.59
N ILE A 499 -36.23 8.06 -3.61
CA ILE A 499 -36.67 8.71 -2.38
C ILE A 499 -37.58 7.75 -1.60
N PRO A 500 -37.33 7.51 -0.29
CA PRO A 500 -38.18 6.62 0.49
C PRO A 500 -39.62 7.13 0.55
N THR A 501 -40.59 6.24 0.31
CA THR A 501 -42.01 6.58 0.21
C THR A 501 -42.55 7.29 1.46
N GLU A 502 -42.03 6.95 2.63
CA GLU A 502 -42.42 7.45 3.94
C GLU A 502 -42.09 8.94 4.13
N VAL A 503 -41.14 9.47 3.34
CA VAL A 503 -40.66 10.85 3.45
C VAL A 503 -40.76 11.60 2.11
N ALA A 504 -41.33 10.99 1.07
CA ALA A 504 -41.34 11.54 -0.29
C ALA A 504 -41.99 12.93 -0.40
N ALA A 505 -42.95 13.25 0.48
CA ALA A 505 -43.65 14.53 0.47
C ALA A 505 -42.88 15.67 1.15
N THR A 506 -41.97 15.38 2.08
CA THR A 506 -41.29 16.40 2.90
C THR A 506 -39.78 16.42 2.71
N ALA A 507 -39.18 15.36 2.16
CA ALA A 507 -37.74 15.24 2.12
C ALA A 507 -37.07 16.12 1.06
N ASP A 508 -35.98 16.78 1.44
CA ASP A 508 -35.14 17.58 0.56
C ASP A 508 -33.74 16.95 0.45
N ALA A 509 -33.28 16.68 -0.77
CA ALA A 509 -31.97 16.09 -1.02
C ALA A 509 -30.79 17.00 -0.62
N ARG A 510 -31.05 18.29 -0.35
CA ARG A 510 -30.04 19.27 0.09
C ARG A 510 -29.76 19.20 1.59
N TRP A 511 -30.52 18.41 2.36
CA TRP A 511 -30.28 18.26 3.78
C TRP A 511 -28.92 17.60 4.06
N PRO A 512 -28.05 18.22 4.88
CA PRO A 512 -26.73 17.67 5.15
C PRO A 512 -26.80 16.42 6.04
N ALA A 513 -25.98 15.42 5.73
CA ALA A 513 -25.88 14.19 6.53
C ALA A 513 -25.52 14.41 8.01
N GLY A 514 -24.90 15.54 8.34
CA GLY A 514 -24.38 15.84 9.68
C GLY A 514 -25.28 16.71 10.55
N ASP A 515 -26.43 17.19 10.07
CA ASP A 515 -27.35 17.92 10.94
C ASP A 515 -28.03 16.98 11.95
N LEU A 516 -28.54 17.58 13.03
CA LEU A 516 -29.20 16.86 14.12
C LEU A 516 -30.71 17.12 14.10
N VAL A 517 -31.28 17.37 12.92
CA VAL A 517 -32.72 17.53 12.77
C VAL A 517 -33.34 16.14 12.61
N PRO A 518 -34.22 15.69 13.53
CA PRO A 518 -34.71 14.31 13.52
C PRO A 518 -35.37 13.87 12.21
N GLU A 519 -36.16 14.75 11.58
CA GLU A 519 -36.83 14.45 10.31
C GLU A 519 -35.83 14.27 9.15
N HIS A 520 -34.80 15.12 9.07
CA HIS A 520 -33.76 15.01 8.04
C HIS A 520 -32.99 13.69 8.20
N HIS A 521 -32.55 13.42 9.43
CA HIS A 521 -31.78 12.24 9.77
C HIS A 521 -32.59 10.93 9.58
N PHE A 522 -33.90 10.98 9.82
CA PHE A 522 -34.83 9.89 9.52
C PHE A 522 -34.91 9.60 8.03
N ALA A 523 -35.08 10.62 7.19
CA ALA A 523 -35.08 10.47 5.73
C ALA A 523 -33.75 9.87 5.23
N TRP A 524 -32.61 10.38 5.70
CA TRP A 524 -31.28 9.83 5.40
C TRP A 524 -31.15 8.37 5.84
N THR A 525 -31.65 8.03 7.04
CA THR A 525 -31.65 6.65 7.54
C THR A 525 -32.38 5.71 6.58
N LEU A 526 -33.58 6.09 6.13
CA LEU A 526 -34.37 5.26 5.22
C LEU A 526 -33.70 5.10 3.85
N GLY A 527 -33.16 6.19 3.28
CA GLY A 527 -32.48 6.16 1.98
C GLY A 527 -31.22 5.28 1.99
N MET A 528 -30.36 5.43 2.99
CA MET A 528 -29.14 4.61 3.13
C MET A 528 -29.46 3.15 3.43
N ARG A 529 -30.51 2.88 4.22
CA ARG A 529 -30.96 1.52 4.52
C ARG A 529 -31.56 0.83 3.29
N ALA A 530 -32.32 1.55 2.47
CA ALA A 530 -32.83 1.04 1.19
C ALA A 530 -31.68 0.62 0.26
N MET A 531 -30.67 1.48 0.12
CA MET A 531 -29.46 1.18 -0.66
C MET A 531 -28.75 -0.08 -0.15
N ARG A 532 -28.50 -0.20 1.16
CA ARG A 532 -27.83 -1.37 1.75
C ARG A 532 -28.61 -2.67 1.56
N ARG A 533 -29.94 -2.60 1.60
CA ARG A 533 -30.82 -3.75 1.33
C ARG A 533 -30.77 -4.15 -0.14
N GLU A 534 -30.71 -3.20 -1.06
CA GLU A 534 -30.58 -3.49 -2.49
C GLU A 534 -29.24 -4.15 -2.79
N MET A 535 -28.14 -3.61 -2.26
CA MET A 535 -26.83 -4.26 -2.34
C MET A 535 -26.85 -5.69 -1.78
N ALA A 536 -27.56 -5.91 -0.67
CA ALA A 536 -27.69 -7.22 -0.06
C ALA A 536 -28.50 -8.21 -0.89
N LYS A 537 -29.40 -7.78 -1.79
CA LYS A 537 -30.06 -8.69 -2.74
C LYS A 537 -29.09 -9.07 -3.86
N ASP A 538 -28.46 -8.05 -4.45
CA ASP A 538 -27.71 -8.15 -5.70
C ASP A 538 -26.29 -8.71 -5.57
N CYS A 539 -25.65 -8.49 -4.42
CA CYS A 539 -24.28 -8.90 -4.21
C CYS A 539 -24.21 -10.30 -3.60
N HIS A 540 -23.16 -11.03 -3.96
CA HIS A 540 -22.93 -12.42 -3.55
C HIS A 540 -22.12 -12.53 -2.26
N ALA A 541 -21.34 -11.51 -1.91
CA ALA A 541 -20.52 -11.47 -0.70
C ALA A 541 -20.26 -10.02 -0.27
N ARG A 542 -19.81 -9.82 0.98
CA ARG A 542 -19.42 -8.51 1.50
C ARG A 542 -18.12 -8.50 2.27
N ILE A 543 -17.30 -7.48 2.01
CA ILE A 543 -16.03 -7.21 2.68
C ILE A 543 -16.16 -5.92 3.49
N LEU A 544 -15.85 -5.98 4.79
CA LEU A 544 -15.96 -4.87 5.75
C LEU A 544 -14.58 -4.44 6.23
N ILE A 545 -14.31 -3.12 6.15
CA ILE A 545 -13.03 -2.50 6.51
C ILE A 545 -13.31 -1.21 7.30
N GLY A 546 -12.84 -1.16 8.55
CA GLY A 546 -12.91 0.04 9.39
C GLY A 546 -14.33 0.35 9.87
N GLY A 547 -14.75 1.61 9.70
CA GLY A 547 -16.12 2.07 9.97
C GLY A 547 -16.26 2.95 11.20
N ASN A 548 -16.97 4.06 11.02
CA ASN A 548 -17.29 4.98 12.10
C ASN A 548 -18.23 4.32 13.14
N PHE A 549 -18.10 4.73 14.41
CA PHE A 549 -18.93 4.26 15.52
C PHE A 549 -20.32 4.91 15.54
N ARG A 550 -20.52 5.99 14.78
CA ARG A 550 -21.83 6.66 14.59
C ARG A 550 -22.07 6.92 13.12
N ALA A 551 -23.33 7.00 12.72
CA ALA A 551 -23.74 7.25 11.34
C ALA A 551 -24.98 8.14 11.28
N VAL A 552 -25.49 8.37 10.06
CA VAL A 552 -26.82 8.98 9.82
C VAL A 552 -27.97 8.10 10.30
N SER A 553 -27.71 6.85 10.69
CA SER A 553 -28.69 5.98 11.32
C SER A 553 -28.53 6.04 12.85
N PRO A 554 -29.54 5.64 13.64
CA PRO A 554 -29.40 5.47 15.09
C PRO A 554 -28.38 4.39 15.51
N TRP A 555 -27.69 3.76 14.56
CA TRP A 555 -26.67 2.74 14.73
C TRP A 555 -25.53 2.91 13.71
N PRO A 556 -24.37 2.26 13.91
CA PRO A 556 -23.27 2.29 12.94
C PRO A 556 -23.67 1.72 11.58
N GLY A 557 -23.23 2.36 10.49
CA GLY A 557 -23.55 1.91 9.14
C GLY A 557 -23.07 0.50 8.84
N LEU A 558 -21.81 0.18 9.19
CA LEU A 558 -21.22 -1.13 8.93
C LEU A 558 -21.86 -2.26 9.74
N LEU A 559 -22.50 -1.95 10.89
CA LEU A 559 -23.28 -2.92 11.65
C LEU A 559 -24.51 -3.39 10.85
N GLU A 560 -25.23 -2.45 10.22
CA GLU A 560 -26.35 -2.80 9.34
C GLU A 560 -25.89 -3.55 8.09
N GLU A 561 -24.77 -3.13 7.51
CA GLU A 561 -24.19 -3.76 6.33
C GLU A 561 -23.74 -5.20 6.56
N PHE A 562 -23.27 -5.50 7.78
CA PHE A 562 -23.03 -6.84 8.25
C PHE A 562 -24.35 -7.62 8.38
N GLU A 563 -25.33 -7.06 9.09
CA GLU A 563 -26.61 -7.74 9.35
C GLU A 563 -27.40 -8.06 8.09
N THR A 564 -27.35 -7.20 7.06
CA THR A 564 -28.04 -7.46 5.79
C THR A 564 -27.39 -8.57 4.95
N PHE A 565 -26.17 -8.99 5.30
CA PHE A 565 -25.42 -10.04 4.62
C PHE A 565 -25.27 -11.30 5.48
N ILE A 566 -25.97 -11.41 6.61
CA ILE A 566 -26.13 -12.69 7.31
C ILE A 566 -26.73 -13.69 6.29
N ASP A 567 -26.23 -14.92 6.27
CA ASP A 567 -26.50 -15.97 5.26
C ASP A 567 -25.76 -15.80 3.92
N LYS A 568 -24.92 -14.77 3.78
CA LYS A 568 -24.00 -14.60 2.66
C LYS A 568 -22.54 -14.51 3.17
N PRO A 569 -21.55 -14.85 2.32
CA PRO A 569 -20.13 -14.74 2.67
C PRO A 569 -19.74 -13.35 3.16
N LEU A 570 -19.22 -13.28 4.39
CA LEU A 570 -18.79 -12.05 5.07
C LEU A 570 -17.29 -12.09 5.40
N TYR A 571 -16.57 -11.03 5.05
CA TYR A 571 -15.13 -10.89 5.32
C TYR A 571 -14.87 -9.64 6.14
N LEU A 572 -14.15 -9.74 7.26
CA LEU A 572 -13.93 -8.63 8.19
C LEU A 572 -12.43 -8.38 8.35
N MET A 573 -11.95 -7.19 7.96
CA MET A 573 -10.56 -6.77 8.14
C MET A 573 -10.43 -5.86 9.38
N GLY A 574 -10.16 -6.45 10.54
CA GLY A 574 -10.17 -5.76 11.84
C GLY A 574 -9.00 -4.81 12.10
N ALA A 575 -7.88 -4.97 11.39
CA ALA A 575 -6.66 -4.19 11.64
C ALA A 575 -6.85 -2.66 11.54
N PHE A 576 -7.81 -2.19 10.75
CA PHE A 576 -8.17 -0.77 10.60
C PHE A 576 -9.09 -0.24 11.71
N GLY A 577 -9.46 -1.07 12.69
CA GLY A 577 -10.32 -0.68 13.80
C GLY A 577 -11.78 -0.48 13.41
N GLY A 578 -12.43 0.47 14.08
CA GLY A 578 -13.80 0.87 13.79
C GLY A 578 -14.84 -0.21 14.09
N THR A 579 -16.04 -0.01 13.55
CA THR A 579 -17.18 -0.93 13.70
C THR A 579 -16.84 -2.36 13.26
N THR A 580 -15.96 -2.54 12.27
CA THR A 580 -15.49 -3.87 11.84
C THR A 580 -14.80 -4.64 12.98
N GLN A 581 -13.91 -3.98 13.74
CA GLN A 581 -13.27 -4.62 14.89
C GLN A 581 -14.29 -4.94 16.00
N LEU A 582 -15.27 -4.07 16.22
CA LEU A 582 -16.31 -4.30 17.23
C LEU A 582 -17.21 -5.50 16.86
N LEU A 583 -17.51 -5.69 15.58
CA LEU A 583 -18.20 -6.88 15.08
C LEU A 583 -17.39 -8.15 15.34
N ILE A 584 -16.08 -8.12 15.05
CA ILE A 584 -15.16 -9.23 15.33
C ILE A 584 -15.16 -9.57 16.83
N ASP A 585 -15.11 -8.56 17.70
CA ASP A 585 -15.10 -8.75 19.15
C ASP A 585 -16.38 -9.47 19.61
N VAL A 586 -17.56 -9.07 19.12
CA VAL A 586 -18.83 -9.74 19.43
C VAL A 586 -18.88 -11.17 18.87
N LEU A 587 -18.41 -11.40 17.65
CA LEU A 587 -18.32 -12.73 17.03
C LEU A 587 -17.41 -13.69 17.80
N GLN A 588 -16.36 -13.16 18.44
CA GLN A 588 -15.43 -13.89 19.30
C GLN A 588 -15.96 -14.07 20.75
N GLY A 589 -17.19 -13.63 21.03
CA GLY A 589 -17.80 -13.75 22.35
C GLY A 589 -17.24 -12.79 23.40
N LYS A 590 -16.53 -11.72 22.99
CA LYS A 590 -16.07 -10.67 23.92
C LYS A 590 -17.26 -9.86 24.45
N PRO A 591 -17.08 -9.11 25.56
CA PRO A 591 -18.11 -8.25 26.09
C PRO A 591 -18.69 -7.30 25.04
N THR A 592 -19.99 -7.01 25.16
CA THR A 592 -20.68 -6.11 24.23
C THR A 592 -20.00 -4.74 24.21
N PRO A 593 -19.56 -4.25 23.03
CA PRO A 593 -18.99 -2.92 22.90
C PRO A 593 -19.98 -1.84 23.34
N VAL A 594 -19.49 -0.82 24.04
CA VAL A 594 -20.35 0.30 24.48
C VAL A 594 -20.95 1.04 23.28
N GLU A 595 -20.26 1.04 22.15
CA GLU A 595 -20.69 1.61 20.88
C GLU A 595 -21.96 0.96 20.33
N PHE A 596 -22.23 -0.30 20.69
CA PHE A 596 -23.44 -1.03 20.32
C PHE A 596 -24.53 -0.87 21.39
N SER A 597 -24.74 0.37 21.84
CA SER A 597 -25.78 0.72 22.80
C SER A 597 -26.45 2.05 22.49
N ALA A 598 -27.71 2.18 22.88
CA ALA A 598 -28.47 3.42 22.87
C ALA A 598 -27.71 4.58 23.54
N ALA A 599 -27.14 4.33 24.73
CA ALA A 599 -26.44 5.34 25.51
C ALA A 599 -25.23 5.96 24.78
N PHE A 600 -24.45 5.13 24.07
CA PHE A 600 -23.34 5.66 23.27
C PHE A 600 -23.82 6.42 22.04
N GLN A 601 -24.82 5.89 21.33
CA GLN A 601 -25.33 6.51 20.11
C GLN A 601 -25.99 7.87 20.37
N ASP A 602 -26.57 8.06 21.56
CA ASP A 602 -27.17 9.32 22.01
C ASP A 602 -26.17 10.44 22.28
N GLU A 603 -24.87 10.14 22.39
CA GLU A 603 -23.80 11.14 22.58
C GLU A 603 -24.11 12.10 23.76
N GLY A 604 -24.48 11.55 24.92
CA GLY A 604 -24.87 12.37 26.08
C GLY A 604 -26.18 13.13 25.85
N SER A 605 -27.21 12.43 25.37
CA SER A 605 -28.55 12.94 25.02
C SER A 605 -28.64 13.86 23.81
N LYS A 606 -27.53 14.35 23.27
CA LYS A 606 -27.47 15.22 22.09
C LYS A 606 -28.14 14.62 20.85
N ARG A 607 -28.04 13.29 20.67
CA ARG A 607 -28.59 12.54 19.52
C ARG A 607 -29.81 11.69 19.88
N ALA A 608 -30.25 11.70 21.14
CA ALA A 608 -31.44 10.95 21.59
C ALA A 608 -32.70 11.26 20.78
N PRO A 609 -33.00 12.53 20.40
CA PRO A 609 -34.17 12.84 19.58
C PRO A 609 -34.17 12.15 18.22
N LEU A 610 -32.99 11.83 17.65
CA LEU A 610 -32.87 11.14 16.37
C LEU A 610 -33.35 9.69 16.47
N ARG A 611 -32.96 8.99 17.55
CA ARG A 611 -33.43 7.64 17.85
C ARG A 611 -34.92 7.66 18.16
N GLU A 612 -35.35 8.53 19.07
CA GLU A 612 -36.75 8.61 19.50
C GLU A 612 -37.70 8.86 18.31
N TYR A 613 -37.32 9.77 17.41
CA TYR A 613 -38.10 10.04 16.20
C TYR A 613 -38.18 8.82 15.27
N TYR A 614 -37.09 8.07 15.14
CA TYR A 614 -37.07 6.81 14.39
C TYR A 614 -37.98 5.76 15.06
N GLU A 615 -37.84 5.56 16.37
CA GLU A 615 -38.56 4.53 17.13
C GLU A 615 -40.07 4.77 17.17
N GLN A 616 -40.50 6.02 17.22
CA GLN A 616 -41.91 6.41 17.11
C GLN A 616 -42.57 5.97 15.80
N ARG A 617 -41.79 5.81 14.72
CA ARG A 617 -42.29 5.49 13.37
C ARG A 617 -42.02 4.05 12.96
N MET A 618 -40.88 3.50 13.37
CA MET A 618 -40.38 2.21 12.89
C MET A 618 -40.29 1.15 14.00
N GLY A 619 -40.58 1.52 15.25
CA GLY A 619 -40.41 0.66 16.42
C GLY A 619 -39.03 0.74 17.06
N PRO A 620 -38.89 0.19 18.28
CA PRO A 620 -37.68 0.31 19.10
C PRO A 620 -36.43 -0.31 18.44
N VAL A 621 -35.26 0.25 18.75
CA VAL A 621 -33.97 -0.32 18.34
C VAL A 621 -33.54 -1.38 19.36
N GLU A 622 -33.78 -2.65 19.01
CA GLU A 622 -33.49 -3.81 19.86
C GLU A 622 -31.98 -4.15 19.93
N TRP A 623 -31.18 -3.33 20.64
CA TRP A 623 -29.72 -3.50 20.73
C TRP A 623 -29.28 -4.87 21.24
N ASP A 624 -29.86 -5.34 22.34
CA ASP A 624 -29.51 -6.64 22.93
C ASP A 624 -29.77 -7.77 21.93
N ALA A 625 -30.91 -7.73 21.23
CA ALA A 625 -31.24 -8.73 20.23
C ALA A 625 -30.28 -8.70 19.03
N ARG A 626 -29.83 -7.51 18.59
CA ARG A 626 -28.82 -7.39 17.51
C ARG A 626 -27.50 -8.03 17.92
N VAL A 627 -27.00 -7.69 19.10
CA VAL A 627 -25.73 -8.21 19.60
C VAL A 627 -25.80 -9.72 19.84
N GLU A 628 -26.91 -10.21 20.41
CA GLU A 628 -27.12 -11.65 20.62
C GLU A 628 -27.19 -12.43 19.31
N ARG A 629 -27.77 -11.87 18.24
CA ARG A 629 -27.74 -12.52 16.92
C ARG A 629 -26.31 -12.67 16.39
N ILE A 630 -25.49 -11.61 16.49
CA ILE A 630 -24.09 -11.64 16.04
C ILE A 630 -23.28 -12.64 16.87
N ARG A 631 -23.48 -12.64 18.19
CA ARG A 631 -22.82 -13.57 19.10
C ARG A 631 -23.18 -15.03 18.79
N LYS A 632 -24.45 -15.32 18.53
CA LYS A 632 -24.93 -16.66 18.15
C LYS A 632 -24.43 -17.10 16.77
N LEU A 633 -24.27 -16.16 15.85
CA LEU A 633 -23.70 -16.43 14.52
C LEU A 633 -22.25 -16.95 14.66
N GLY A 634 -21.45 -16.29 15.50
CA GLY A 634 -20.05 -16.61 15.72
C GLY A 634 -19.20 -16.55 14.45
N VAL A 635 -17.90 -16.84 14.57
CA VAL A 635 -16.97 -16.83 13.42
C VAL A 635 -17.37 -17.84 12.34
N ALA A 636 -17.92 -19.00 12.74
CA ALA A 636 -18.36 -20.03 11.80
C ALA A 636 -19.53 -19.59 10.90
N GLY A 637 -20.38 -18.67 11.38
CA GLY A 637 -21.50 -18.15 10.61
C GLY A 637 -21.15 -17.09 9.56
N LEU A 638 -19.87 -16.75 9.38
CA LEU A 638 -19.42 -15.86 8.31
C LEU A 638 -19.54 -16.50 6.91
N ASP A 639 -19.64 -17.83 6.82
CA ASP A 639 -19.85 -18.61 5.58
C ASP A 639 -18.96 -18.19 4.40
N ASN A 640 -17.71 -17.85 4.70
CA ASN A 640 -16.83 -17.14 3.76
C ASN A 640 -15.75 -18.03 3.12
N GLY A 641 -15.88 -19.36 3.24
CA GLY A 641 -14.95 -20.32 2.64
C GLY A 641 -13.54 -20.34 3.25
N LEU A 642 -13.30 -19.57 4.32
CA LEU A 642 -12.09 -19.61 5.13
C LEU A 642 -12.27 -20.54 6.34
N THR A 643 -11.18 -21.16 6.77
CA THR A 643 -11.11 -21.87 8.05
C THR A 643 -11.20 -20.88 9.23
N GLN A 644 -11.42 -21.41 10.44
CA GLN A 644 -11.42 -20.57 11.65
C GLN A 644 -10.08 -19.84 11.84
N GLU A 645 -8.95 -20.55 11.70
CA GLU A 645 -7.61 -19.95 11.83
C GLU A 645 -7.36 -18.86 10.78
N GLU A 646 -7.85 -19.03 9.56
CA GLU A 646 -7.73 -18.03 8.50
C GLU A 646 -8.60 -16.80 8.76
N ASN A 647 -9.79 -16.97 9.32
CA ASN A 647 -10.63 -15.87 9.77
C ASN A 647 -9.97 -15.10 10.91
N GLU A 648 -9.48 -15.81 11.93
CA GLU A 648 -8.73 -15.21 13.04
C GLU A 648 -7.49 -14.47 12.53
N ARG A 649 -6.83 -14.99 11.49
CA ARG A 649 -5.72 -14.30 10.84
C ARG A 649 -6.18 -13.05 10.08
N LEU A 650 -7.27 -13.12 9.30
CA LEU A 650 -7.82 -11.97 8.56
C LEU A 650 -8.22 -10.83 9.50
N PHE A 651 -8.70 -11.15 10.70
CA PHE A 651 -9.10 -10.16 11.70
C PHE A 651 -7.93 -9.30 12.18
N VAL A 652 -6.73 -9.88 12.29
CA VAL A 652 -5.59 -9.23 12.97
C VAL A 652 -4.40 -8.94 12.05
N THR A 653 -4.31 -9.57 10.88
CA THR A 653 -3.17 -9.34 9.98
C THR A 653 -3.10 -7.88 9.58
N ARG A 654 -1.88 -7.35 9.53
CA ARG A 654 -1.59 -5.97 9.13
C ARG A 654 -0.91 -5.91 7.76
N SER A 655 -0.70 -7.07 7.11
CA SER A 655 -0.16 -7.15 5.76
C SER A 655 -1.28 -7.05 4.73
N LEU A 656 -1.25 -6.01 3.88
CA LEU A 656 -2.24 -5.84 2.81
C LEU A 656 -2.28 -7.04 1.86
N THR A 657 -1.11 -7.62 1.52
CA THR A 657 -1.01 -8.82 0.69
C THR A 657 -1.72 -10.01 1.34
N GLU A 658 -1.55 -10.21 2.64
CA GLU A 658 -2.21 -11.30 3.37
C GLU A 658 -3.74 -11.07 3.46
N MET A 659 -4.17 -9.85 3.82
CA MET A 659 -5.60 -9.47 3.86
C MET A 659 -6.30 -9.79 2.53
N ILE A 660 -5.73 -9.30 1.42
CA ILE A 660 -6.30 -9.50 0.08
C ILE A 660 -6.27 -10.99 -0.27
N SER A 661 -5.17 -11.70 0.01
CA SER A 661 -5.07 -13.12 -0.32
C SER A 661 -6.09 -13.99 0.41
N LEU A 662 -6.37 -13.72 1.68
CA LEU A 662 -7.37 -14.45 2.47
C LEU A 662 -8.77 -14.18 1.93
N VAL A 663 -9.12 -12.92 1.64
CA VAL A 663 -10.40 -12.59 1.02
C VAL A 663 -10.58 -13.30 -0.31
N LEU A 664 -9.60 -13.22 -1.21
CA LEU A 664 -9.66 -13.90 -2.51
C LEU A 664 -9.74 -15.42 -2.36
N LYS A 665 -9.01 -16.01 -1.41
CA LYS A 665 -9.02 -17.46 -1.13
C LYS A 665 -10.42 -17.91 -0.74
N GLY A 666 -11.04 -17.21 0.23
CA GLY A 666 -12.39 -17.53 0.67
C GLY A 666 -13.42 -17.32 -0.43
N LEU A 667 -13.32 -16.20 -1.19
CA LEU A 667 -14.22 -15.92 -2.30
C LEU A 667 -14.15 -17.02 -3.37
N ARG A 668 -12.93 -17.43 -3.76
CA ARG A 668 -12.73 -18.52 -4.72
C ARG A 668 -13.27 -19.84 -4.19
N SER A 669 -13.02 -20.15 -2.93
CA SER A 669 -13.50 -21.38 -2.28
C SER A 669 -15.04 -21.45 -2.27
N ARG A 670 -15.69 -20.32 -2.01
CA ARG A 670 -17.14 -20.25 -1.80
C ARG A 670 -17.95 -19.99 -3.06
N LEU A 671 -17.46 -19.13 -3.95
CA LEU A 671 -18.17 -18.65 -5.15
C LEU A 671 -17.51 -19.09 -6.46
N GLY A 672 -16.25 -19.52 -6.42
CA GLY A 672 -15.54 -19.98 -7.61
C GLY A 672 -16.06 -21.33 -8.14
N PRO A 673 -15.59 -21.75 -9.33
CA PRO A 673 -15.92 -23.06 -9.86
C PRO A 673 -15.47 -24.15 -8.87
N LYS A 674 -16.38 -25.06 -8.55
CA LYS A 674 -16.03 -26.26 -7.76
C LYS A 674 -15.12 -27.16 -8.62
N PRO A 675 -14.07 -27.74 -8.01
CA PRO A 675 -13.14 -28.62 -8.73
C PRO A 675 -13.82 -29.85 -9.35
#